data_AF-A0ABD2GIL6-F1
#
_entry.id   AF-A0ABD2GIL6-F1
#
_cell.length_a   1.000
_cell.length_b   1.000
_cell.length_c   1.000
_cell.angle_alpha   90.00
_cell.angle_beta   90.00
_cell.angle_gamma   90.00
#
_symmetry.space_group_name_H-M   'P 1'
#
loop_
_entity.id
_entity.type
_entity.pdbx_description
1 polymer ?
#
loop_
_entity_poly.entity_id
_entity_poly.type
_entity_poly.pdbx_seq_one_letter_code
_entity_poly.pdbx_strand_id
1 'polypeptide(L)'
;MNGAMEATTQDKVWAQDDLLKLLEAMKLALPQKDLTKYKTSESHLDWTKVAFNSFTAEMCKQKWSEVSKEIRKFRTLTELIFDAQDYIKNPYKGKKLKKHPDFPKKPLTPYFRFFMEKRAKYAKLHPEMSNLDLTKILSKKYRELPEKKKKKYVEDFLRDKETFAHSMAKFRELHPDLMESMTKKGSNAPEKPRTPQQLWYNHEKKAVLKTRPDATTKDIKESLGKQWTQLSDKKRLKWIAKSLEQQKLYEETMRGYIQQHPELNMTQGDISKSTLTKAERHLKDKSEGRPDKPPPNGYSMFCAELMSSMKDVPSTERMVMCSQRWKLLKQIEKDAYQKRCEQRKKNFEIDMHVFLSSLSEEEQNRVLSEDKLGFKRGGANSPAAKKNASRAKANPEKPKRPISAMFIFSEEKRLKMQQERPDVSDSEITRLLARMWNELPDKKKEKYKRLETVLKAESEKKEKEDRTRLPDPPKTAQDIWQQSVIGDYLARFKSDRPKAQKAMEATWSIMEKKEKIMWIKKAAEDQKRYERDLCEMRSPAATIGAGKKMKFEGEPKKPPSNGYQKFSQEMLSNGELNHLPMKERMTEIGASWQRCTPKDKDCYKKIAEEKQRQYKVLLEQWLASLSSKERNTYKEYNSQKRRTTAKPGGPLAKAKKSDTEEEEDDEEDVREKASTSSSSSSEDDDEDDEKEADDDDEDEEDDDDDKAEDKENKSEDSSSDSNSQASSDSDSD
;
A
#
# COMPACT_ATOMS: atom_id res chain seq x y z
N MET A 1 33.39 -20.72 -59.77
CA MET A 1 34.56 -20.25 -58.98
C MET A 1 34.19 -18.92 -58.35
N ASN A 2 34.25 -18.90 -57.02
CA ASN A 2 33.80 -17.82 -56.15
C ASN A 2 34.65 -16.56 -56.32
N GLY A 3 34.00 -15.44 -56.59
CA GLY A 3 34.57 -14.10 -56.41
C GLY A 3 33.93 -13.47 -55.18
N ALA A 4 34.61 -13.55 -54.05
CA ALA A 4 34.28 -12.81 -52.85
C ALA A 4 34.46 -11.30 -53.12
N MET A 5 33.40 -10.52 -52.92
CA MET A 5 33.53 -9.09 -52.63
C MET A 5 33.19 -8.91 -51.16
N GLU A 6 34.24 -8.93 -50.33
CA GLU A 6 34.22 -8.33 -49.00
C GLU A 6 33.90 -6.85 -49.16
N ALA A 7 32.68 -6.46 -48.80
CA ALA A 7 32.34 -5.05 -48.62
C ALA A 7 33.02 -4.59 -47.32
N THR A 8 34.15 -3.91 -47.47
CA THR A 8 34.85 -3.20 -46.41
C THR A 8 33.85 -2.34 -45.62
N THR A 9 33.61 -2.69 -44.35
CA THR A 9 32.92 -1.81 -43.40
C THR A 9 33.83 -0.62 -43.13
N GLN A 10 33.78 0.39 -43.99
CA GLN A 10 34.32 1.71 -43.69
C GLN A 10 33.63 2.19 -42.41
N ASP A 11 34.44 2.47 -41.39
CA ASP A 11 34.03 3.05 -40.12
C ASP A 11 33.49 4.46 -40.41
N LYS A 12 32.21 4.56 -40.79
CA LYS A 12 31.55 5.83 -41.08
C LYS A 12 31.40 6.57 -39.76
N VAL A 13 32.13 7.68 -39.63
CA VAL A 13 32.07 8.57 -38.47
C VAL A 13 30.65 9.13 -38.34
N TRP A 14 29.99 8.84 -37.22
CA TRP A 14 28.67 9.38 -36.89
C TRP A 14 28.82 10.79 -36.32
N ALA A 15 28.34 11.81 -37.03
CA ALA A 15 28.28 13.16 -36.49
C ALA A 15 27.15 13.29 -35.45
N GLN A 16 27.23 14.31 -34.59
CA GLN A 16 26.19 14.60 -33.59
C GLN A 16 24.80 14.75 -34.24
N ASP A 17 24.73 15.41 -35.39
CA ASP A 17 23.48 15.58 -36.15
C ASP A 17 22.93 14.27 -36.70
N ASP A 18 23.79 13.33 -37.09
CA ASP A 18 23.36 12.00 -37.55
C ASP A 18 22.79 11.19 -36.39
N LEU A 19 23.37 11.30 -35.20
CA LEU A 19 22.83 10.67 -33.99
C LEU A 19 21.46 11.27 -33.60
N LEU A 20 21.29 12.59 -33.71
CA LEU A 20 20.00 13.23 -33.46
C LEU A 20 18.96 12.84 -34.51
N LYS A 21 19.35 12.73 -35.79
CA LYS A 21 18.47 12.24 -36.87
C LYS A 21 18.06 10.79 -36.66
N LEU A 22 18.97 9.91 -36.22
CA LEU A 22 18.64 8.54 -35.83
C LEU A 22 17.55 8.52 -34.76
N LEU A 23 17.71 9.31 -33.70
CA LEU A 23 16.75 9.36 -32.59
C LEU A 23 15.38 9.91 -33.02
N GLU A 24 15.35 10.90 -33.90
CA GLU A 24 14.11 11.42 -34.46
C GLU A 24 13.42 10.39 -35.38
N ALA A 25 14.18 9.67 -36.21
CA ALA A 25 13.66 8.59 -37.04
C ALA A 25 13.09 7.44 -36.19
N MET A 26 13.77 7.06 -35.10
CA MET A 26 13.27 6.09 -34.12
C MET A 26 11.97 6.56 -33.48
N LYS A 27 11.87 7.84 -33.09
CA LYS A 27 10.66 8.42 -32.51
C LYS A 27 9.48 8.43 -33.48
N LEU A 28 9.72 8.74 -34.75
CA LEU A 28 8.69 8.71 -35.80
C LEU A 28 8.22 7.29 -36.13
N ALA A 29 9.10 6.30 -35.98
CA ALA A 29 8.77 4.89 -36.14
C ALA A 29 8.01 4.28 -34.94
N LEU A 30 7.80 5.04 -33.85
CA LEU A 30 7.05 4.60 -32.68
C LEU A 30 5.58 5.04 -32.69
N PRO A 31 4.68 4.28 -32.04
CA PRO A 31 3.31 4.72 -31.82
C PRO A 31 3.25 6.01 -30.99
N GLN A 32 2.33 6.91 -31.32
CA GLN A 32 2.19 8.22 -30.67
C GLN A 32 1.91 8.18 -29.15
N LYS A 33 1.54 7.01 -28.62
CA LYS A 33 1.46 6.73 -27.18
C LYS A 33 2.20 5.43 -26.87
N ASP A 34 3.50 5.53 -26.64
CA ASP A 34 4.32 4.43 -26.16
C ASP A 34 4.05 4.17 -24.67
N LEU A 35 3.35 3.08 -24.38
CA LEU A 35 2.98 2.67 -23.01
C LEU A 35 3.63 1.33 -22.61
N THR A 36 4.43 0.74 -23.50
CA THR A 36 5.09 -0.54 -23.29
C THR A 36 6.50 -0.36 -22.74
N LYS A 37 7.03 -1.41 -22.11
CA LYS A 37 8.43 -1.40 -21.65
C LYS A 37 9.35 -1.24 -22.87
N TYR A 38 10.42 -0.46 -22.74
CA TYR A 38 11.27 -0.10 -23.89
C TYR A 38 11.74 -1.31 -24.71
N LYS A 39 12.13 -2.43 -24.08
CA LYS A 39 12.58 -3.64 -24.79
C LYS A 39 11.52 -4.20 -25.75
N THR A 40 10.25 -4.10 -25.38
CA THR A 40 9.12 -4.56 -26.22
C THR A 40 8.87 -3.61 -27.38
N SER A 41 8.98 -2.31 -27.16
CA SER A 41 8.86 -1.31 -28.23
C SER A 41 10.06 -1.38 -29.19
N GLU A 42 11.26 -1.61 -28.67
CA GLU A 42 12.51 -1.77 -29.40
C GLU A 42 12.53 -3.03 -30.28
N SER A 43 12.03 -4.16 -29.78
CA SER A 43 11.96 -5.41 -30.56
C SER A 43 10.97 -5.33 -31.73
N HIS A 44 9.95 -4.49 -31.63
CA HIS A 44 8.97 -4.26 -32.69
C HIS A 44 9.28 -3.03 -33.55
N LEU A 45 10.41 -2.36 -33.31
CA LEU A 45 10.82 -1.21 -34.10
C LEU A 45 11.24 -1.66 -35.49
N ASP A 46 10.63 -1.07 -36.50
CA ASP A 46 10.95 -1.33 -37.89
C ASP A 46 12.20 -0.55 -38.31
N TRP A 47 13.36 -1.17 -38.13
CA TRP A 47 14.67 -0.55 -38.41
C TRP A 47 14.86 -0.16 -39.88
N THR A 48 14.10 -0.75 -40.80
CA THR A 48 14.13 -0.34 -42.22
C THR A 48 13.56 1.07 -42.42
N LYS A 49 12.61 1.48 -41.58
CA LYS A 49 12.04 2.84 -41.56
C LYS A 49 12.87 3.83 -40.76
N VAL A 50 13.75 3.33 -39.90
CA VAL A 50 14.68 4.13 -39.10
C VAL A 50 15.95 4.42 -39.89
N ALA A 51 16.33 3.57 -40.85
CA ALA A 51 17.45 3.79 -41.74
C ALA A 51 17.32 5.12 -42.51
N PHE A 52 18.42 5.87 -42.60
CA PHE A 52 18.43 7.17 -43.27
C PHE A 52 19.80 7.43 -43.90
N ASN A 53 19.83 8.30 -44.91
CA ASN A 53 21.02 8.64 -45.68
C ASN A 53 21.76 7.38 -46.19
N SER A 54 23.02 7.21 -45.80
CA SER A 54 23.88 6.08 -46.17
C SER A 54 24.10 5.08 -45.02
N PHE A 55 23.28 5.16 -43.97
CA PHE A 55 23.29 4.27 -42.82
C PHE A 55 22.20 3.22 -42.96
N THR A 56 22.57 1.93 -42.94
CA THR A 56 21.62 0.83 -43.04
C THR A 56 20.85 0.62 -41.74
N ALA A 57 19.80 -0.21 -41.78
CA ALA A 57 19.01 -0.59 -40.63
C ALA A 57 19.88 -1.21 -39.51
N GLU A 58 20.84 -2.04 -39.88
CA GLU A 58 21.80 -2.69 -38.97
C GLU A 58 22.73 -1.67 -38.31
N MET A 59 23.25 -0.70 -39.07
CA MET A 59 24.10 0.37 -38.54
C MET A 59 23.34 1.25 -37.54
N CYS A 60 22.08 1.59 -37.85
CA CYS A 60 21.21 2.37 -36.97
C CYS A 60 20.91 1.62 -35.66
N LYS A 61 20.64 0.32 -35.75
CA LYS A 61 20.39 -0.56 -34.59
C LYS A 61 21.63 -0.70 -33.71
N GLN A 62 22.79 -0.91 -34.31
CA GLN A 62 24.07 -0.98 -33.58
C GLN A 62 24.35 0.33 -32.86
N LYS A 63 24.17 1.47 -33.55
CA LYS A 63 24.44 2.78 -32.95
C LYS A 63 23.48 3.11 -31.80
N TRP A 64 22.20 2.77 -31.93
CA TRP A 64 21.26 2.86 -30.82
C TRP A 64 21.69 1.98 -29.63
N SER A 65 22.18 0.75 -29.89
CA SER A 65 22.67 -0.13 -28.82
C SER A 65 23.89 0.45 -28.08
N GLU A 66 24.73 1.25 -28.73
CA GLU A 66 25.84 1.97 -28.10
C GLU A 66 25.33 3.13 -27.25
N VAL A 67 24.51 4.02 -27.82
CA VAL A 67 23.98 5.20 -27.12
C VAL A 67 23.11 4.78 -25.92
N SER A 68 22.32 3.71 -26.06
CA SER A 68 21.45 3.21 -24.99
C SER A 68 22.20 2.60 -23.79
N LYS A 69 23.50 2.25 -23.92
CA LYS A 69 24.33 1.81 -22.79
C LYS A 69 24.68 2.96 -21.85
N GLU A 70 24.79 4.17 -22.38
CA GLU A 70 25.23 5.37 -21.64
C GLU A 70 24.09 6.07 -20.87
N ILE A 71 22.85 5.64 -21.09
CA ILE A 71 21.63 6.17 -20.45
C ILE A 71 20.97 5.15 -19.52
N ARG A 72 20.21 5.63 -18.53
CA ARG A 72 19.56 4.78 -17.54
C ARG A 72 18.38 4.02 -18.16
N LYS A 73 18.42 2.68 -18.12
CA LYS A 73 17.44 1.78 -18.76
C LYS A 73 16.16 1.52 -17.96
N PHE A 74 15.52 2.57 -17.47
CA PHE A 74 14.19 2.48 -16.84
C PHE A 74 13.28 3.42 -17.61
N ARG A 75 12.17 2.93 -18.20
CA ARG A 75 11.00 3.65 -18.81
C ARG A 75 10.60 3.08 -20.19
N THR A 76 9.74 3.81 -20.93
CA THR A 76 9.30 3.58 -22.31
C THR A 76 10.42 3.94 -23.31
N LEU A 77 10.36 3.44 -24.54
CA LEU A 77 11.39 3.73 -25.54
C LEU A 77 11.38 5.23 -25.94
N THR A 78 10.20 5.85 -25.94
CA THR A 78 10.07 7.30 -26.16
C THR A 78 10.82 8.13 -25.12
N GLU A 79 10.72 7.76 -23.84
CA GLU A 79 11.45 8.45 -22.76
C GLU A 79 12.97 8.20 -22.86
N LEU A 80 13.39 6.99 -23.23
CA LEU A 80 14.80 6.67 -23.47
C LEU A 80 15.37 7.48 -24.65
N ILE A 81 14.59 7.71 -25.70
CA ILE A 81 15.01 8.55 -26.83
C ILE A 81 15.25 10.00 -26.38
N PHE A 82 14.41 10.56 -25.51
CA PHE A 82 14.64 11.90 -24.96
C PHE A 82 15.92 11.96 -24.10
N ASP A 83 16.14 10.96 -23.25
CA ASP A 83 17.36 10.86 -22.45
C ASP A 83 18.61 10.70 -23.35
N ALA A 84 18.50 9.93 -24.44
CA ALA A 84 19.55 9.79 -25.45
C ALA A 84 19.83 11.12 -26.17
N GLN A 85 18.80 11.89 -26.53
CA GLN A 85 18.94 13.21 -27.13
C GLN A 85 19.65 14.20 -26.19
N ASP A 86 19.31 14.21 -24.90
CA ASP A 86 20.00 15.04 -23.90
C ASP A 86 21.46 14.58 -23.70
N TYR A 87 21.73 13.28 -23.69
CA TYR A 87 23.09 12.74 -23.61
C TYR A 87 23.95 13.14 -24.81
N ILE A 88 23.43 13.03 -26.03
CA ILE A 88 24.18 13.41 -27.25
C ILE A 88 24.45 14.92 -27.29
N LYS A 89 23.48 15.73 -26.86
CA LYS A 89 23.65 17.20 -26.80
C LYS A 89 24.58 17.62 -25.68
N ASN A 90 24.53 16.93 -24.53
CA ASN A 90 25.30 17.26 -23.33
C ASN A 90 26.02 16.01 -22.75
N PRO A 91 27.10 15.51 -23.40
CA PRO A 91 27.75 14.25 -23.01
C PRO A 91 28.35 14.25 -21.59
N TYR A 92 28.66 15.44 -21.07
CA TYR A 92 29.31 15.66 -19.78
C TYR A 92 28.34 16.09 -18.67
N LYS A 93 27.03 16.02 -18.88
CA LYS A 93 26.05 16.40 -17.86
C LYS A 93 26.06 15.44 -16.66
N GLY A 94 25.83 15.97 -15.45
CA GLY A 94 25.71 15.17 -14.24
C GLY A 94 27.02 14.52 -13.80
N LYS A 95 27.03 13.21 -13.55
CA LYS A 95 28.19 12.48 -12.98
C LYS A 95 29.45 12.53 -13.85
N LYS A 96 29.32 12.76 -15.16
CA LYS A 96 30.44 12.85 -16.11
C LYS A 96 31.05 14.26 -16.22
N LEU A 97 30.53 15.24 -15.47
CA LEU A 97 31.02 16.63 -15.53
C LEU A 97 32.49 16.75 -15.13
N LYS A 98 32.90 15.98 -14.11
CA LYS A 98 34.31 15.91 -13.66
C LYS A 98 35.24 15.32 -14.74
N LYS A 99 34.70 14.68 -15.79
CA LYS A 99 35.45 14.12 -16.94
C LYS A 99 35.51 15.09 -18.14
N HIS A 100 34.88 16.27 -18.06
CA HIS A 100 34.96 17.25 -19.14
C HIS A 100 36.41 17.73 -19.30
N PRO A 101 36.95 17.82 -20.54
CA PRO A 101 38.34 18.20 -20.78
C PRO A 101 38.73 19.53 -20.12
N ASP A 102 37.82 20.51 -20.20
CA ASP A 102 38.01 21.85 -19.62
C ASP A 102 37.62 21.94 -18.13
N PHE A 103 37.15 20.85 -17.50
CA PHE A 103 36.80 20.89 -16.07
C PHE A 103 38.07 21.02 -15.23
N PRO A 104 38.22 22.10 -14.44
CA PRO A 104 39.41 22.31 -13.64
C PRO A 104 39.58 21.18 -12.61
N LYS A 105 40.80 20.64 -12.52
CA LYS A 105 41.15 19.63 -11.50
C LYS A 105 41.40 20.31 -10.16
N LYS A 106 40.94 19.69 -9.07
CA LYS A 106 41.15 20.22 -7.71
C LYS A 106 42.65 20.38 -7.43
N PRO A 107 43.09 21.48 -6.80
CA PRO A 107 44.48 21.67 -6.43
C PRO A 107 44.92 20.61 -5.41
N LEU A 108 46.14 20.08 -5.56
CA LEU A 108 46.69 19.10 -4.63
C LEU A 108 46.97 19.72 -3.27
N THR A 109 46.50 19.09 -2.19
CA THR A 109 46.79 19.56 -0.83
C THR A 109 48.31 19.54 -0.57
N PRO A 110 48.81 20.32 0.40
CA PRO A 110 50.26 20.40 0.68
C PRO A 110 50.92 19.04 0.91
N TYR A 111 50.21 18.13 1.59
CA TYR A 111 50.67 16.75 1.78
C TYR A 111 50.68 15.95 0.48
N PHE A 112 49.58 15.93 -0.29
CA PHE A 112 49.52 15.18 -1.54
C PHE A 112 50.55 15.66 -2.56
N ARG A 113 50.85 16.96 -2.57
CA ARG A 113 51.90 17.53 -3.41
C ARG A 113 53.30 17.03 -3.02
N PHE A 114 53.60 17.01 -1.71
CA PHE A 114 54.81 16.37 -1.18
C PHE A 114 54.85 14.87 -1.51
N PHE A 115 53.74 14.16 -1.33
CA PHE A 115 53.62 12.73 -1.60
C PHE A 115 53.91 12.43 -3.08
N MET A 116 53.30 13.16 -4.02
CA MET A 116 53.57 13.00 -5.46
C MET A 116 55.03 13.27 -5.84
N GLU A 117 55.65 14.30 -5.25
CA GLU A 117 57.06 14.64 -5.53
C GLU A 117 58.03 13.57 -5.00
N LYS A 118 57.72 12.95 -3.86
CA LYS A 118 58.63 12.01 -3.18
C LYS A 118 58.32 10.54 -3.46
N ARG A 119 57.08 10.18 -3.79
CA ARG A 119 56.65 8.79 -4.04
C ARG A 119 57.53 8.09 -5.08
N ALA A 120 57.75 8.71 -6.24
CA ALA A 120 58.56 8.10 -7.30
C ALA A 120 60.03 7.85 -6.87
N LYS A 121 60.58 8.70 -6.00
CA LYS A 121 61.94 8.53 -5.48
C LYS A 121 62.01 7.42 -4.44
N TYR A 122 61.05 7.39 -3.52
CA TYR A 122 61.01 6.36 -2.48
C TYR A 122 60.61 4.99 -3.03
N ALA A 123 59.77 4.90 -4.06
CA ALA A 123 59.45 3.66 -4.75
C ALA A 123 60.68 3.04 -5.44
N LYS A 124 61.59 3.88 -5.96
CA LYS A 124 62.87 3.41 -6.53
C LYS A 124 63.90 3.03 -5.46
N LEU A 125 63.88 3.67 -4.30
CA LEU A 125 64.76 3.36 -3.17
C LEU A 125 64.30 2.12 -2.39
N HIS A 126 63.01 1.82 -2.47
CA HIS A 126 62.41 0.65 -1.83
C HIS A 126 61.53 -0.12 -2.83
N PRO A 127 62.10 -0.78 -3.84
CA PRO A 127 61.34 -1.51 -4.86
C PRO A 127 60.55 -2.70 -4.31
N GLU A 128 61.00 -3.27 -3.20
CA GLU A 128 60.34 -4.40 -2.51
C GLU A 128 59.22 -3.96 -1.55
N MET A 129 59.06 -2.65 -1.29
CA MET A 129 58.06 -2.16 -0.35
C MET A 129 56.74 -1.89 -1.06
N SER A 130 55.65 -2.32 -0.43
CA SER A 130 54.29 -2.10 -0.93
C SER A 130 53.96 -0.60 -1.01
N ASN A 131 53.06 -0.24 -1.93
CA ASN A 131 52.57 1.15 -2.06
C ASN A 131 51.91 1.66 -0.76
N LEU A 132 51.24 0.77 -0.02
CA LEU A 132 50.63 1.07 1.26
C LEU A 132 51.70 1.48 2.30
N ASP A 133 52.80 0.75 2.37
CA ASP A 133 53.89 1.03 3.32
C ASP A 133 54.70 2.26 2.93
N LEU A 134 54.86 2.49 1.62
CA LEU A 134 55.42 3.72 1.08
C LEU A 134 54.61 4.95 1.51
N THR A 135 53.28 4.83 1.47
CA THR A 135 52.35 5.90 1.87
C THR A 135 52.43 6.17 3.36
N LYS A 136 52.49 5.12 4.20
CA LYS A 136 52.72 5.28 5.65
C LYS A 136 54.03 6.01 5.94
N ILE A 137 55.13 5.63 5.28
CA ILE A 137 56.45 6.27 5.45
C ILE A 137 56.39 7.74 5.03
N LEU A 138 55.83 8.04 3.86
CA LEU A 138 55.74 9.41 3.35
C LEU A 138 54.84 10.30 4.23
N SER A 139 53.76 9.74 4.79
CA SER A 139 52.91 10.45 5.75
C SER A 139 53.68 10.85 7.03
N LYS A 140 54.50 9.93 7.57
CA LYS A 140 55.36 10.17 8.73
C LYS A 140 56.44 11.21 8.40
N LYS A 141 57.11 11.07 7.25
CA LYS A 141 58.13 12.02 6.77
C LYS A 141 57.59 13.43 6.54
N TYR A 142 56.35 13.56 6.06
CA TYR A 142 55.71 14.87 5.93
C TYR A 142 55.39 15.49 7.29
N ARG A 143 54.94 14.69 8.27
CA ARG A 143 54.66 15.16 9.64
C ARG A 143 55.92 15.68 10.34
N GLU A 144 57.03 14.96 10.17
CA GLU A 144 58.36 15.30 10.69
C GLU A 144 59.06 16.44 9.90
N LEU A 145 58.49 16.87 8.78
CA LEU A 145 59.10 17.90 7.94
C LEU A 145 59.12 19.26 8.67
N PRO A 146 60.24 20.01 8.66
CA PRO A 146 60.31 21.33 9.26
C PRO A 146 59.28 22.30 8.67
N GLU A 147 58.72 23.17 9.51
CA GLU A 147 57.65 24.09 9.12
C GLU A 147 58.04 24.99 7.94
N LYS A 148 59.32 25.41 7.87
CA LYS A 148 59.85 26.17 6.73
C LYS A 148 59.75 25.43 5.39
N LYS A 149 59.93 24.11 5.40
CA LYS A 149 59.81 23.27 4.19
C LYS A 149 58.35 22.94 3.87
N LYS A 150 57.50 22.78 4.90
CA LYS A 150 56.05 22.66 4.74
C LYS A 150 55.44 23.92 4.13
N LYS A 151 55.91 25.09 4.55
CA LYS A 151 55.46 26.41 4.07
C LYS A 151 55.49 26.51 2.54
N LYS A 152 56.53 25.97 1.89
CA LYS A 152 56.61 25.89 0.43
C LYS A 152 55.38 25.19 -0.17
N TYR A 153 55.05 23.98 0.29
CA TYR A 153 53.91 23.22 -0.22
C TYR A 153 52.56 23.88 0.11
N VAL A 154 52.49 24.62 1.23
CA VAL A 154 51.31 25.41 1.59
C VAL A 154 51.12 26.60 0.65
N GLU A 155 52.16 27.39 0.39
CA GLU A 155 52.12 28.53 -0.55
C GLU A 155 51.78 28.08 -1.98
N ASP A 156 52.39 26.97 -2.40
CA ASP A 156 52.15 26.30 -3.67
C ASP A 156 50.67 25.84 -3.80
N PHE A 157 50.09 25.27 -2.74
CA PHE A 157 48.66 24.93 -2.70
C PHE A 157 47.75 26.17 -2.77
N LEU A 158 48.10 27.26 -2.08
CA LEU A 158 47.32 28.50 -2.11
C LEU A 158 47.30 29.11 -3.52
N ARG A 159 48.45 29.11 -4.21
CA ARG A 159 48.55 29.55 -5.61
C ARG A 159 47.70 28.69 -6.54
N ASP A 160 47.81 27.37 -6.43
CA ASP A 160 47.01 26.46 -7.27
C ASP A 160 45.51 26.55 -6.95
N LYS A 161 45.14 26.86 -5.70
CA LYS A 161 43.76 27.12 -5.31
C LYS A 161 43.21 28.39 -5.97
N GLU A 162 44.03 29.42 -6.10
CA GLU A 162 43.66 30.64 -6.80
C GLU A 162 43.54 30.42 -8.32
N THR A 163 44.49 29.71 -8.94
CA THR A 163 44.38 29.37 -10.38
C THR A 163 43.21 28.43 -10.66
N PHE A 164 42.91 27.50 -9.75
CA PHE A 164 41.71 26.68 -9.81
C PHE A 164 40.44 27.53 -9.72
N ALA A 165 40.37 28.52 -8.81
CA ALA A 165 39.23 29.42 -8.71
C ALA A 165 38.99 30.21 -10.01
N HIS A 166 40.06 30.76 -10.61
CA HIS A 166 39.98 31.46 -11.90
C HIS A 166 39.56 30.53 -13.03
N SER A 167 40.15 29.33 -13.12
CA SER A 167 39.81 28.34 -14.15
C SER A 167 38.36 27.84 -13.98
N MET A 168 37.89 27.68 -12.74
CA MET A 168 36.49 27.35 -12.43
C MET A 168 35.54 28.48 -12.80
N ALA A 169 35.93 29.74 -12.61
CA ALA A 169 35.12 30.88 -13.06
C ALA A 169 34.99 30.87 -14.59
N LYS A 170 36.11 30.72 -15.31
CA LYS A 170 36.11 30.61 -16.78
C LYS A 170 35.30 29.41 -17.28
N PHE A 171 35.38 28.26 -16.60
CA PHE A 171 34.58 27.08 -16.94
C PHE A 171 33.07 27.34 -16.78
N ARG A 172 32.67 28.07 -15.73
CA ARG A 172 31.27 28.47 -15.52
C ARG A 172 30.75 29.40 -16.61
N GLU A 173 31.61 30.29 -17.11
CA GLU A 173 31.26 31.21 -18.20
C GLU A 173 31.13 30.51 -19.56
N LEU A 174 32.04 29.58 -19.87
CA LEU A 174 32.06 28.86 -21.15
C LEU A 174 31.05 27.71 -21.23
N HIS A 175 30.66 27.14 -20.09
CA HIS A 175 29.75 26.01 -20.03
C HIS A 175 28.56 26.26 -19.07
N PRO A 176 27.73 27.29 -19.34
CA PRO A 176 26.60 27.64 -18.49
C PRO A 176 25.58 26.50 -18.37
N ASP A 177 25.29 25.78 -19.46
CA ASP A 177 24.31 24.67 -19.49
C ASP A 177 24.75 23.48 -18.62
N LEU A 178 26.06 23.20 -18.57
CA LEU A 178 26.63 22.15 -17.72
C LEU A 178 26.62 22.57 -16.25
N MET A 179 26.83 23.87 -15.97
CA MET A 179 26.79 24.43 -14.63
C MET A 179 25.36 24.54 -14.07
N GLU A 180 24.37 24.85 -14.91
CA GLU A 180 22.95 24.92 -14.51
C GLU A 180 22.45 23.55 -13.99
N SER A 181 22.99 22.46 -14.55
CA SER A 181 22.72 21.10 -14.06
C SER A 181 23.28 20.84 -12.65
N MET A 182 24.39 21.50 -12.27
CA MET A 182 24.96 21.49 -10.92
C MET A 182 24.20 22.44 -9.97
N THR A 183 23.72 23.58 -10.46
CA THR A 183 23.00 24.60 -9.67
C THR A 183 21.50 24.37 -9.54
N LYS A 184 20.93 23.31 -10.13
CA LYS A 184 19.60 22.82 -9.72
C LYS A 184 19.49 22.46 -8.22
N LYS A 185 20.61 22.44 -7.50
CA LYS A 185 20.66 22.43 -6.02
C LYS A 185 20.87 23.79 -5.35
N GLY A 186 20.93 24.93 -6.05
CA GLY A 186 20.95 26.24 -5.39
C GLY A 186 21.36 27.46 -6.22
N SER A 187 20.60 27.90 -7.23
CA SER A 187 20.71 29.32 -7.64
C SER A 187 19.43 30.13 -7.70
N ASN A 188 18.24 29.55 -7.57
CA ASN A 188 16.99 30.33 -7.33
C ASN A 188 15.85 29.55 -6.66
N ALA A 189 15.97 28.23 -6.49
CA ALA A 189 14.94 27.43 -5.80
C ALA A 189 15.13 27.52 -4.28
N PRO A 190 14.09 27.86 -3.50
CA PRO A 190 14.10 27.78 -2.04
C PRO A 190 14.67 26.46 -1.50
N GLU A 191 15.53 26.54 -0.48
CA GLU A 191 16.13 25.36 0.17
C GLU A 191 15.09 24.58 0.97
N LYS A 192 15.15 23.25 0.91
CA LYS A 192 14.25 22.39 1.69
C LYS A 192 14.43 22.63 3.20
N PRO A 193 13.34 22.59 3.97
CA PRO A 193 13.39 22.81 5.41
C PRO A 193 14.09 21.64 6.10
N ARG A 194 14.88 21.96 7.14
CA ARG A 194 15.67 20.98 7.89
C ARG A 194 14.83 20.32 8.99
N THR A 195 15.17 19.07 9.31
CA THR A 195 14.53 18.34 10.42
C THR A 195 14.93 18.93 11.78
N PRO A 196 14.15 18.67 12.86
CA PRO A 196 14.51 19.14 14.20
C PRO A 196 15.90 18.68 14.63
N GLN A 197 16.23 17.41 14.37
CA GLN A 197 17.55 16.84 14.64
C GLN A 197 18.66 17.53 13.85
N GLN A 198 18.45 17.82 12.56
CA GLN A 198 19.43 18.52 11.72
C GLN A 198 19.68 19.96 12.20
N LEU A 199 18.62 20.66 12.62
CA LEU A 199 18.75 22.02 13.17
C LEU A 199 19.54 22.05 14.47
N TRP A 200 19.25 21.10 15.36
CA TRP A 200 20.00 20.96 16.60
C TRP A 200 21.45 20.52 16.32
N TYR A 201 21.66 19.53 15.45
CA TYR A 201 22.98 19.05 15.08
C TYR A 201 23.85 20.17 14.50
N ASN A 202 23.33 20.98 13.58
CA ASN A 202 24.07 22.10 13.00
C ASN A 202 24.42 23.16 14.06
N HIS A 203 23.51 23.42 15.00
CA HIS A 203 23.73 24.33 16.11
C HIS A 203 24.85 23.83 17.02
N GLU A 204 24.77 22.58 17.47
CA GLU A 204 25.76 21.99 18.38
C GLU A 204 27.10 21.74 17.67
N LYS A 205 27.11 21.29 16.42
CA LYS A 205 28.32 21.12 15.62
C LYS A 205 29.12 22.41 15.54
N LYS A 206 28.44 23.56 15.35
CA LYS A 206 29.10 24.87 15.33
C LYS A 206 29.69 25.22 16.70
N ALA A 207 29.04 24.86 17.79
CA ALA A 207 29.56 25.06 19.15
C ALA A 207 30.76 24.15 19.44
N VAL A 208 30.68 22.87 19.08
CA VAL A 208 31.75 21.87 19.26
C VAL A 208 32.97 22.22 18.42
N LEU A 209 32.81 22.62 17.16
CA LEU A 209 33.94 23.02 16.31
C LEU A 209 34.62 24.30 16.81
N LYS A 210 33.88 25.16 17.52
CA LYS A 210 34.44 26.36 18.15
C LYS A 210 35.30 26.01 19.37
N THR A 211 34.94 24.98 20.13
CA THR A 211 35.67 24.56 21.35
C THR A 211 36.74 23.52 21.07
N ARG A 212 36.57 22.70 20.02
CA ARG A 212 37.48 21.65 19.56
C ARG A 212 37.66 21.74 18.04
N PRO A 213 38.50 22.67 17.56
CA PRO A 213 38.75 22.86 16.12
C PRO A 213 39.44 21.66 15.46
N ASP A 214 40.04 20.79 16.25
CA ASP A 214 40.78 19.58 15.88
C ASP A 214 39.90 18.32 15.82
N ALA A 215 38.65 18.39 16.29
CA ALA A 215 37.75 17.24 16.33
C ALA A 215 37.28 16.82 14.92
N THR A 216 37.36 15.52 14.64
CA THR A 216 36.92 14.95 13.36
C THR A 216 35.41 15.06 13.20
N THR A 217 34.94 15.34 11.98
CA THR A 217 33.51 15.38 11.66
C THR A 217 32.77 14.09 12.06
N LYS A 218 33.43 12.93 11.93
CA LYS A 218 32.90 11.61 12.33
C LYS A 218 32.62 11.56 13.84
N ASP A 219 33.58 11.96 14.66
CA ASP A 219 33.47 11.96 16.13
C ASP A 219 32.38 12.94 16.61
N ILE A 220 32.27 14.09 15.95
CA ILE A 220 31.21 15.07 16.21
C ILE A 220 29.84 14.50 15.84
N LYS A 221 29.71 13.83 14.69
CA LYS A 221 28.46 13.18 14.25
C LYS A 221 28.00 12.11 15.23
N GLU A 222 28.90 11.23 15.67
CA GLU A 222 28.57 10.15 16.60
C GLU A 222 28.20 10.67 17.99
N SER A 223 29.00 11.58 18.54
CA SER A 223 28.76 12.15 19.87
C SER A 223 27.45 12.94 19.94
N LEU A 224 27.18 13.79 18.95
CA LEU A 224 25.93 14.55 18.88
C LEU A 224 24.73 13.63 18.58
N GLY A 225 24.89 12.59 17.77
CA GLY A 225 23.83 11.60 17.53
C GLY A 225 23.32 10.96 18.83
N LYS A 226 24.25 10.55 19.72
CA LYS A 226 23.92 10.00 21.05
C LYS A 226 23.27 11.05 21.97
N GLN A 227 23.73 12.30 21.92
CA GLN A 227 23.14 13.37 22.72
C GLN A 227 21.70 13.70 22.29
N TRP A 228 21.37 13.65 20.99
CA TRP A 228 20.00 13.89 20.51
C TRP A 228 18.98 12.93 21.13
N THR A 229 19.33 11.64 21.24
CA THR A 229 18.44 10.61 21.82
C THR A 229 18.28 10.76 23.34
N GLN A 230 19.18 11.48 24.00
CA GLN A 230 19.15 11.79 25.43
C GLN A 230 18.58 13.17 25.76
N LEU A 231 18.27 14.00 24.75
CA LEU A 231 17.64 15.30 24.98
C LEU A 231 16.27 15.14 25.64
N SER A 232 16.00 16.01 26.61
CA SER A 232 14.67 16.10 27.21
C SER A 232 13.61 16.57 26.21
N ASP A 233 12.38 16.13 26.44
CA ASP A 233 11.21 16.48 25.62
C ASP A 233 11.05 18.00 25.43
N LYS A 234 11.28 18.79 26.48
CA LYS A 234 11.25 20.27 26.41
C LYS A 234 12.29 20.83 25.44
N LYS A 235 13.50 20.27 25.40
CA LYS A 235 14.55 20.69 24.46
C LYS A 235 14.23 20.25 23.03
N ARG A 236 13.70 19.03 22.84
CA ARG A 236 13.25 18.55 21.53
C ARG A 236 12.13 19.39 20.94
N LEU A 237 11.13 19.75 21.75
CA LEU A 237 10.01 20.60 21.34
C LEU A 237 10.45 21.95 20.79
N LYS A 238 11.51 22.56 21.36
CA LYS A 238 12.10 23.81 20.83
C LYS A 238 12.56 23.65 19.37
N TRP A 239 13.22 22.55 19.05
CA TRP A 239 13.72 22.29 17.70
C TRP A 239 12.62 21.84 16.74
N ILE A 240 11.61 21.13 17.26
CA ILE A 240 10.38 20.80 16.52
C ILE A 240 9.67 22.07 16.08
N ALA A 241 9.43 23.02 17.00
CA ALA A 241 8.82 24.30 16.68
C ALA A 241 9.62 25.08 15.62
N LYS A 242 10.94 25.14 15.78
CA LYS A 242 11.84 25.82 14.83
C LYS A 242 11.83 25.18 13.43
N SER A 243 11.77 23.84 13.35
CA SER A 243 11.69 23.11 12.08
C SER A 243 10.36 23.39 11.37
N LEU A 244 9.24 23.43 12.11
CA LEU A 244 7.93 23.74 11.56
C LEU A 244 7.83 25.19 11.06
N GLU A 245 8.45 26.14 11.76
CA GLU A 245 8.54 27.53 11.31
C GLU A 245 9.31 27.63 9.98
N GLN A 246 10.45 26.94 9.87
CA GLN A 246 11.20 26.86 8.60
C GLN A 246 10.39 26.18 7.50
N GLN A 247 9.62 25.13 7.82
CA GLN A 247 8.74 24.47 6.86
C GLN A 247 7.68 25.44 6.35
N LYS A 248 7.04 26.22 7.24
CA LYS A 248 6.04 27.23 6.85
C LYS A 248 6.64 28.28 5.92
N LEU A 249 7.82 28.80 6.25
CA LEU A 249 8.52 29.79 5.41
C LEU A 249 8.90 29.21 4.05
N TYR A 250 9.35 27.96 3.99
CA TYR A 250 9.63 27.25 2.74
C TYR A 250 8.37 27.08 1.89
N GLU A 251 7.25 26.67 2.50
CA GLU A 251 5.98 26.51 1.78
C GLU A 251 5.49 27.84 1.20
N GLU A 252 5.69 28.95 1.90
CA GLU A 252 5.35 30.30 1.44
C GLU A 252 6.26 30.78 0.30
N THR A 253 7.58 30.67 0.47
CA THR A 253 8.55 31.02 -0.60
C THR A 253 8.38 30.14 -1.83
N MET A 254 8.11 28.85 -1.65
CA MET A 254 7.88 27.93 -2.77
C MET A 254 6.56 28.19 -3.49
N ARG A 255 5.53 28.68 -2.80
CA ARG A 255 4.29 29.15 -3.45
C ARG A 255 4.57 30.32 -4.40
N GLY A 256 5.36 31.30 -3.95
CA GLY A 256 5.79 32.41 -4.80
C GLY A 256 6.64 31.95 -5.98
N TYR A 257 7.56 31.01 -5.76
CA TYR A 257 8.41 30.44 -6.80
C TYR A 257 7.61 29.69 -7.88
N ILE A 258 6.62 28.88 -7.51
CA ILE A 258 5.76 28.17 -8.47
C ILE A 258 4.92 29.14 -9.30
N GLN A 259 4.46 30.25 -8.71
CA GLN A 259 3.75 31.28 -9.44
C GLN A 259 4.63 31.99 -10.49
N GLN A 260 5.93 32.11 -10.21
CA GLN A 260 6.91 32.70 -11.12
C GLN A 260 7.45 31.71 -12.17
N HIS A 261 7.30 30.40 -11.91
CA HIS A 261 7.80 29.32 -12.77
C HIS A 261 6.70 28.28 -13.11
N PRO A 262 5.64 28.67 -13.85
CA PRO A 262 4.54 27.77 -14.22
C PRO A 262 4.98 26.58 -15.11
N GLU A 263 6.15 26.65 -15.75
CA GLU A 263 6.75 25.60 -16.57
C GLU A 263 7.21 24.37 -15.76
N LEU A 264 7.38 24.50 -14.44
CA LEU A 264 7.91 23.43 -13.58
C LEU A 264 6.87 22.37 -13.18
N ASN A 265 5.58 22.55 -13.52
CA ASN A 265 4.49 21.60 -13.24
C ASN A 265 4.49 21.03 -11.80
N MET A 266 4.91 21.84 -10.81
CA MET A 266 5.01 21.44 -9.41
C MET A 266 3.68 21.66 -8.69
N THR A 267 3.18 20.66 -7.96
CA THR A 267 1.88 20.75 -7.27
C THR A 267 2.05 21.09 -5.79
N GLN A 268 1.02 21.69 -5.17
CA GLN A 268 1.00 21.98 -3.72
C GLN A 268 1.33 20.74 -2.86
N GLY A 269 0.96 19.54 -3.33
CA GLY A 269 1.24 18.28 -2.64
C GLY A 269 2.71 17.86 -2.63
N ASP A 270 3.51 18.35 -3.58
CA ASP A 270 4.95 18.06 -3.67
C ASP A 270 5.78 18.85 -2.65
N ILE A 271 5.25 20.01 -2.23
CA ILE A 271 5.87 20.98 -1.32
C ILE A 271 5.57 20.62 0.15
N SER A 272 4.35 20.15 0.45
CA SER A 272 3.86 19.90 1.82
C SER A 272 4.33 18.57 2.43
N LYS A 273 5.63 18.26 2.35
CA LYS A 273 6.21 17.09 3.03
C LYS A 273 6.65 17.46 4.44
N SER A 274 6.10 16.76 5.44
CA SER A 274 6.42 16.93 6.87
C SER A 274 7.92 16.73 7.13
N THR A 275 8.54 17.67 7.84
CA THR A 275 9.91 17.54 8.36
C THR A 275 10.03 16.71 9.62
N LEU A 276 8.90 16.46 10.30
CA LEU A 276 8.84 15.72 11.56
C LEU A 276 8.72 14.21 11.34
N THR A 277 9.49 13.47 12.14
CA THR A 277 9.34 12.02 12.34
C THR A 277 8.05 11.68 13.10
N LYS A 278 7.68 10.40 13.13
CA LYS A 278 6.50 9.93 13.88
C LYS A 278 6.60 10.21 15.37
N ALA A 279 7.80 10.04 15.95
CA ALA A 279 8.06 10.30 17.37
C ALA A 279 8.00 11.81 17.69
N GLU A 280 8.59 12.66 16.84
CA GLU A 280 8.53 14.12 17.01
C GLU A 280 7.10 14.67 16.85
N ARG A 281 6.34 14.12 15.90
CA ARG A 281 4.91 14.45 15.73
C ARG A 281 4.11 14.09 16.97
N HIS A 282 4.28 12.87 17.49
CA HIS A 282 3.60 12.45 18.71
C HIS A 282 4.01 13.31 19.92
N LEU A 283 5.29 13.67 20.03
CA LEU A 283 5.77 14.57 21.09
C LEU A 283 5.13 15.96 20.99
N LYS A 284 5.00 16.51 19.77
CA LYS A 284 4.28 17.76 19.51
C LYS A 284 2.80 17.64 19.89
N ASP A 285 2.11 16.65 19.34
CA ASP A 285 0.68 16.41 19.59
C ASP A 285 0.41 16.31 21.10
N LYS A 286 1.25 15.58 21.85
CA LYS A 286 1.18 15.46 23.30
C LYS A 286 1.37 16.81 24.02
N SER A 287 2.30 17.65 23.55
CA SER A 287 2.54 18.99 24.13
C SER A 287 1.41 19.97 23.86
N GLU A 288 0.69 19.80 22.76
CA GLU A 288 -0.48 20.60 22.38
C GLU A 288 -1.76 20.12 23.09
N GLY A 289 -1.69 19.03 23.87
CA GLY A 289 -2.84 18.46 24.55
C GLY A 289 -3.77 17.68 23.62
N ARG A 290 -3.30 17.30 22.42
CA ARG A 290 -4.05 16.47 21.49
C ARG A 290 -4.25 15.08 22.11
N PRO A 291 -5.49 14.58 22.21
CA PRO A 291 -5.75 13.27 22.77
C PRO A 291 -5.08 12.15 21.95
N ASP A 292 -4.59 11.13 22.64
CA ASP A 292 -3.98 9.95 22.01
C ASP A 292 -5.03 8.96 21.50
N LYS A 293 -4.84 8.47 20.27
CA LYS A 293 -5.75 7.48 19.68
C LYS A 293 -5.77 6.20 20.52
N PRO A 294 -6.94 5.74 20.98
CA PRO A 294 -7.02 4.53 21.78
C PRO A 294 -6.73 3.29 20.93
N PRO A 295 -6.25 2.20 21.56
CA PRO A 295 -6.10 0.92 20.88
C PRO A 295 -7.40 0.46 20.19
N PRO A 296 -7.32 -0.18 19.01
CA PRO A 296 -8.48 -0.37 18.13
C PRO A 296 -9.47 -1.46 18.59
N ASN A 297 -9.04 -2.40 19.44
CA ASN A 297 -9.88 -3.48 19.94
C ASN A 297 -9.43 -3.94 21.35
N GLY A 298 -10.20 -4.82 21.99
CA GLY A 298 -9.91 -5.35 23.32
C GLY A 298 -8.56 -6.07 23.43
N TYR A 299 -8.14 -6.80 22.39
CA TYR A 299 -6.82 -7.44 22.38
C TYR A 299 -5.69 -6.41 22.38
N SER A 300 -5.76 -5.37 21.56
CA SER A 300 -4.77 -4.30 21.52
C SER A 300 -4.73 -3.50 22.82
N MET A 301 -5.87 -3.32 23.50
CA MET A 301 -5.92 -2.73 24.84
C MET A 301 -5.16 -3.58 25.86
N PHE A 302 -5.43 -4.90 25.86
CA PHE A 302 -4.71 -5.85 26.71
C PHE A 302 -3.20 -5.83 26.44
N CYS A 303 -2.80 -5.82 25.16
CA CYS A 303 -1.40 -5.74 24.77
C CYS A 303 -0.76 -4.43 25.25
N ALA A 304 -1.45 -3.30 25.14
CA ALA A 304 -0.92 -2.00 25.58
C ALA A 304 -0.69 -1.95 27.11
N GLU A 305 -1.63 -2.50 27.88
CA GLU A 305 -1.55 -2.58 29.35
C GLU A 305 -0.39 -3.50 29.79
N LEU A 306 -0.30 -4.68 29.17
CA LEU A 306 0.73 -5.67 29.47
C LEU A 306 2.13 -5.25 28.98
N MET A 307 2.24 -4.56 27.84
CA MET A 307 3.51 -3.98 27.38
C MET A 307 4.02 -2.89 28.32
N SER A 308 3.12 -2.15 28.96
CA SER A 308 3.49 -1.08 29.89
C SER A 308 4.08 -1.62 31.21
N SER A 309 3.71 -2.85 31.61
CA SER A 309 4.19 -3.50 32.82
C SER A 309 5.48 -4.30 32.66
N MET A 310 5.91 -4.60 31.43
CA MET A 310 7.10 -5.42 31.15
C MET A 310 8.13 -4.62 30.36
N LYS A 311 8.75 -3.60 30.95
CA LYS A 311 9.67 -2.71 30.21
C LYS A 311 11.00 -3.37 29.85
N ASP A 312 11.41 -4.36 30.63
CA ASP A 312 12.73 -5.01 30.54
C ASP A 312 12.80 -6.17 29.53
N VAL A 313 11.65 -6.57 28.98
CA VAL A 313 11.55 -7.65 27.97
C VAL A 313 11.56 -7.02 26.57
N PRO A 314 12.32 -7.54 25.59
CA PRO A 314 12.34 -7.02 24.22
C PRO A 314 10.95 -6.92 23.57
N SER A 315 10.71 -5.90 22.73
CA SER A 315 9.35 -5.63 22.21
C SER A 315 8.72 -6.77 21.40
N THR A 316 9.56 -7.51 20.67
CA THR A 316 9.16 -8.69 19.91
C THR A 316 8.65 -9.79 20.85
N GLU A 317 9.38 -10.06 21.92
CA GLU A 317 9.00 -11.02 22.96
C GLU A 317 7.76 -10.59 23.74
N ARG A 318 7.65 -9.29 24.09
CA ARG A 318 6.44 -8.76 24.73
C ARG A 318 5.19 -9.03 23.91
N MET A 319 5.28 -8.90 22.59
CA MET A 319 4.14 -9.17 21.70
C MET A 319 3.77 -10.66 21.68
N VAL A 320 4.77 -11.55 21.67
CA VAL A 320 4.55 -13.01 21.79
C VAL A 320 3.85 -13.32 23.10
N MET A 321 4.33 -12.78 24.22
CA MET A 321 3.74 -12.96 25.55
C MET A 321 2.30 -12.44 25.61
N CYS A 322 2.01 -11.29 24.99
CA CYS A 322 0.65 -10.78 24.88
C CYS A 322 -0.28 -11.74 24.12
N SER A 323 0.19 -12.33 23.01
CA SER A 323 -0.59 -13.31 22.25
C SER A 323 -0.89 -14.60 23.04
N GLN A 324 0.10 -15.11 23.78
CA GLN A 324 -0.04 -16.31 24.60
C GLN A 324 -1.01 -16.09 25.77
N ARG A 325 -0.82 -15.01 26.53
CA ARG A 325 -1.71 -14.69 27.65
C ARG A 325 -3.13 -14.38 27.18
N TRP A 326 -3.30 -13.72 26.04
CA TRP A 326 -4.64 -13.50 25.49
C TRP A 326 -5.38 -14.79 25.13
N LYS A 327 -4.67 -15.80 24.62
CA LYS A 327 -5.29 -17.11 24.33
C LYS A 327 -5.84 -17.77 25.60
N LEU A 328 -5.12 -17.64 26.72
CA LEU A 328 -5.48 -18.22 28.02
C LEU A 328 -6.60 -17.47 28.76
N LEU A 329 -6.87 -16.21 28.42
CA LEU A 329 -7.96 -15.43 29.04
C LEU A 329 -9.35 -16.02 28.73
N LYS A 330 -10.21 -16.01 29.75
CA LYS A 330 -11.62 -16.40 29.64
C LYS A 330 -12.39 -15.38 28.80
N GLN A 331 -13.48 -15.80 28.16
CA GLN A 331 -14.27 -14.92 27.31
C GLN A 331 -14.80 -13.69 28.08
N ILE A 332 -15.20 -13.86 29.34
CA ILE A 332 -15.66 -12.77 30.20
C ILE A 332 -14.57 -11.69 30.36
N GLU A 333 -13.31 -12.09 30.51
CA GLU A 333 -12.18 -11.16 30.64
C GLU A 333 -11.90 -10.47 29.31
N LYS A 334 -11.95 -11.21 28.19
CA LYS A 334 -11.82 -10.64 26.84
C LYS A 334 -12.90 -9.61 26.55
N ASP A 335 -14.14 -9.89 26.94
CA ASP A 335 -15.28 -8.98 26.79
C ASP A 335 -15.13 -7.74 27.69
N ALA A 336 -14.55 -7.88 28.89
CA ALA A 336 -14.22 -6.74 29.74
C ALA A 336 -13.18 -5.80 29.09
N TYR A 337 -12.13 -6.35 28.48
CA TYR A 337 -11.16 -5.55 27.71
C TYR A 337 -11.79 -4.89 26.48
N GLN A 338 -12.72 -5.57 25.80
CA GLN A 338 -13.48 -4.99 24.68
C GLN A 338 -14.35 -3.81 25.14
N LYS A 339 -15.07 -3.94 26.25
CA LYS A 339 -15.84 -2.84 26.85
C LYS A 339 -14.96 -1.66 27.25
N ARG A 340 -13.79 -1.93 27.85
CA ARG A 340 -12.81 -0.89 28.23
C ARG A 340 -12.26 -0.15 27.00
N CYS A 341 -12.01 -0.88 25.91
CA CYS A 341 -11.62 -0.30 24.61
C CYS A 341 -12.70 0.65 24.08
N GLU A 342 -13.97 0.20 24.05
CA GLU A 342 -15.09 1.01 23.59
C GLU A 342 -15.31 2.25 24.46
N GLN A 343 -15.18 2.12 25.78
CA GLN A 343 -15.25 3.27 26.68
C GLN A 343 -14.13 4.27 26.41
N ARG A 344 -12.89 3.82 26.20
CA ARG A 344 -11.77 4.70 25.89
C ARG A 344 -11.93 5.37 24.53
N LYS A 345 -12.55 4.72 23.54
CA LYS A 345 -12.95 5.35 22.26
C LYS A 345 -13.94 6.48 22.46
N LYS A 346 -14.99 6.27 23.27
CA LYS A 346 -15.95 7.33 23.60
C LYS A 346 -15.29 8.51 24.32
N ASN A 347 -14.43 8.24 25.30
CA ASN A 347 -13.69 9.28 26.00
C ASN A 347 -12.78 10.05 25.03
N PHE A 348 -12.07 9.35 24.15
CA PHE A 348 -11.24 9.98 23.11
C PHE A 348 -12.07 10.86 22.15
N GLU A 349 -13.26 10.43 21.74
CA GLU A 349 -14.16 11.23 20.90
C GLU A 349 -14.58 12.54 21.61
N ILE A 350 -14.88 12.46 22.91
CA ILE A 350 -15.21 13.63 23.73
C ILE A 350 -13.99 14.54 23.87
N ASP A 351 -12.85 14.00 24.29
CA ASP A 351 -11.62 14.76 24.50
C ASP A 351 -11.14 15.39 23.18
N MET A 352 -11.29 14.69 22.05
CA MET A 352 -10.93 15.19 20.73
C MET A 352 -11.87 16.31 20.30
N HIS A 353 -13.16 16.21 20.59
CA HIS A 353 -14.12 17.28 20.34
C HIS A 353 -13.82 18.53 21.18
N VAL A 354 -13.48 18.34 22.46
CA VAL A 354 -13.05 19.44 23.36
C VAL A 354 -11.77 20.08 22.83
N PHE A 355 -10.78 19.28 22.43
CA PHE A 355 -9.55 19.76 21.82
C PHE A 355 -9.83 20.58 20.56
N LEU A 356 -10.61 20.05 19.61
CA LEU A 356 -10.98 20.80 18.40
C LEU A 356 -11.70 22.12 18.74
N SER A 357 -12.62 22.09 19.70
CA SER A 357 -13.35 23.29 20.14
C SER A 357 -12.45 24.34 20.82
N SER A 358 -11.30 23.94 21.37
CA SER A 358 -10.31 24.83 21.99
C SER A 358 -9.37 25.50 20.99
N LEU A 359 -9.33 25.01 19.76
CA LEU A 359 -8.47 25.53 18.68
C LEU A 359 -9.22 26.55 17.81
N SER A 360 -8.49 27.46 17.15
CA SER A 360 -9.06 28.40 16.18
C SER A 360 -9.58 27.67 14.93
N GLU A 361 -10.52 28.25 14.18
CA GLU A 361 -11.13 27.61 12.99
C GLU A 361 -10.08 27.24 11.90
N GLU A 362 -9.02 28.03 11.74
CA GLU A 362 -7.90 27.72 10.84
C GLU A 362 -7.11 26.49 11.30
N GLU A 363 -6.90 26.37 12.61
CA GLU A 363 -6.19 25.27 13.24
C GLU A 363 -7.04 23.98 13.23
N GLN A 364 -8.35 24.09 13.49
CA GLN A 364 -9.31 22.99 13.38
C GLN A 364 -9.31 22.40 11.98
N ASN A 365 -9.38 23.23 10.94
CA ASN A 365 -9.34 22.80 9.55
C ASN A 365 -8.00 22.14 9.20
N ARG A 366 -6.87 22.63 9.74
CA ARG A 366 -5.56 22.00 9.57
C ARG A 366 -5.53 20.61 10.22
N VAL A 367 -5.93 20.48 11.48
CA VAL A 367 -5.96 19.20 12.21
C VAL A 367 -6.86 18.17 11.50
N LEU A 368 -8.03 18.58 11.02
CA LEU A 368 -8.94 17.73 10.25
C LEU A 368 -8.36 17.32 8.88
N SER A 369 -7.62 18.21 8.23
CA SER A 369 -6.94 17.92 6.95
C SER A 369 -5.76 16.97 7.12
N GLU A 370 -4.97 17.13 8.19
CA GLU A 370 -3.84 16.25 8.53
C GLU A 370 -4.31 14.84 8.86
N ASP A 371 -5.42 14.69 9.59
CA ASP A 371 -5.98 13.37 9.95
C ASP A 371 -6.54 12.63 8.71
N LYS A 372 -7.11 13.38 7.75
CA LYS A 372 -7.54 12.84 6.43
C LYS A 372 -6.35 12.39 5.55
N LEU A 373 -5.22 13.09 5.61
CA LEU A 373 -4.01 12.77 4.83
C LEU A 373 -3.20 11.61 5.45
N GLY A 374 -3.17 11.50 6.78
CA GLY A 374 -2.55 10.38 7.50
C GLY A 374 -3.15 9.02 7.13
N PHE A 375 -4.44 8.97 6.80
CA PHE A 375 -5.13 7.74 6.37
C PHE A 375 -4.72 7.27 4.96
N LYS A 376 -4.17 8.14 4.10
CA LYS A 376 -3.77 7.79 2.72
C LYS A 376 -2.29 7.44 2.55
N ARG A 377 -1.39 7.84 3.46
CA ARG A 377 0.07 7.59 3.33
C ARG A 377 0.59 6.33 4.03
N GLY A 378 -0.20 5.66 4.88
CA GLY A 378 0.23 4.48 5.64
C GLY A 378 0.33 3.14 4.87
N GLY A 379 0.32 3.15 3.53
CA GLY A 379 0.14 1.92 2.73
C GLY A 379 1.12 1.71 1.58
N ALA A 380 2.26 2.39 1.55
CA ALA A 380 3.22 2.26 0.46
C ALA A 380 4.66 2.19 1.00
N ASN A 381 5.05 1.03 1.55
CA ASN A 381 6.39 0.44 1.42
C ASN A 381 6.49 -0.88 2.22
N SER A 382 6.21 -2.00 1.54
CA SER A 382 6.77 -3.34 1.82
C SER A 382 6.37 -4.33 0.69
N PRO A 383 7.31 -5.02 0.00
CA PRO A 383 6.99 -5.85 -1.17
C PRO A 383 6.45 -7.27 -0.88
N ALA A 384 6.12 -7.62 0.36
CA ALA A 384 5.97 -9.03 0.75
C ALA A 384 4.54 -9.55 0.98
N ALA A 385 3.48 -8.77 0.71
CA ALA A 385 2.10 -9.21 0.95
C ALA A 385 1.21 -9.11 -0.30
N LYS A 386 1.56 -9.84 -1.37
CA LYS A 386 0.63 -10.18 -2.44
C LYS A 386 0.64 -11.69 -2.67
N LYS A 387 -0.10 -12.42 -1.84
CA LYS A 387 -0.81 -13.64 -2.23
C LYS A 387 -1.95 -13.92 -1.24
N ASN A 388 -3.13 -14.15 -1.82
CA ASN A 388 -4.38 -14.65 -1.22
C ASN A 388 -5.24 -13.67 -0.41
N ALA A 389 -5.89 -12.75 -1.12
CA ALA A 389 -7.20 -12.24 -0.71
C ALA A 389 -8.14 -12.17 -1.92
N SER A 390 -8.57 -13.33 -2.42
CA SER A 390 -9.63 -13.41 -3.43
C SER A 390 -11.01 -13.45 -2.76
N ARG A 391 -11.69 -12.31 -2.85
CA ARG A 391 -13.15 -12.15 -3.00
C ARG A 391 -14.03 -12.37 -1.76
N ALA A 392 -13.91 -11.48 -0.78
CA ALA A 392 -15.04 -11.12 0.06
C ALA A 392 -16.10 -10.37 -0.79
N LYS A 393 -17.34 -10.89 -0.80
CA LYS A 393 -18.47 -10.35 -1.56
C LYS A 393 -18.78 -8.92 -1.11
N ALA A 394 -18.63 -7.95 -2.02
CA ALA A 394 -19.18 -6.62 -1.85
C ALA A 394 -20.72 -6.68 -1.79
N ASN A 395 -21.29 -5.87 -0.89
CA ASN A 395 -22.73 -5.74 -0.67
C ASN A 395 -23.46 -5.38 -1.98
N PRO A 396 -24.52 -6.11 -2.42
CA PRO A 396 -25.16 -5.91 -3.72
C PRO A 396 -25.98 -4.62 -3.87
N GLU A 397 -26.13 -3.83 -2.80
CA GLU A 397 -26.93 -2.59 -2.80
C GLU A 397 -26.18 -1.33 -3.28
N LYS A 398 -24.88 -1.40 -3.52
CA LYS A 398 -24.17 -0.26 -4.13
C LYS A 398 -24.31 -0.32 -5.65
N PRO A 399 -24.82 0.73 -6.33
CA PRO A 399 -24.83 0.75 -7.79
C PRO A 399 -23.40 0.56 -8.29
N LYS A 400 -23.21 -0.48 -9.12
CA LYS A 400 -21.93 -0.74 -9.78
C LYS A 400 -21.68 0.43 -10.73
N ARG A 401 -20.43 0.91 -10.75
CA ARG A 401 -20.02 2.02 -11.61
C ARG A 401 -20.35 1.72 -13.09
N PRO A 402 -20.68 2.75 -13.88
CA PRO A 402 -20.99 2.58 -15.30
C PRO A 402 -19.82 1.89 -16.02
N ILE A 403 -20.17 0.88 -16.84
CA ILE A 403 -19.22 0.05 -17.59
C ILE A 403 -18.63 0.88 -18.72
N SER A 404 -17.30 0.93 -18.83
CA SER A 404 -16.62 1.71 -19.87
C SER A 404 -16.85 1.14 -21.27
N ALA A 405 -16.85 1.96 -22.32
CA ALA A 405 -17.05 1.54 -23.71
C ALA A 405 -16.17 0.36 -24.15
N MET A 406 -14.92 0.31 -23.67
CA MET A 406 -14.01 -0.81 -23.90
C MET A 406 -14.53 -2.12 -23.29
N PHE A 407 -15.07 -2.05 -22.07
CA PHE A 407 -15.61 -3.23 -21.39
C PHE A 407 -16.91 -3.71 -22.06
N ILE A 408 -17.77 -2.79 -22.52
CA ILE A 408 -18.98 -3.12 -23.29
C ILE A 408 -18.60 -3.88 -24.57
N PHE A 409 -17.59 -3.38 -25.31
CA PHE A 409 -17.04 -4.09 -26.47
C PHE A 409 -16.47 -5.47 -26.10
N SER A 410 -15.72 -5.54 -25.00
CA SER A 410 -15.09 -6.79 -24.56
C SER A 410 -16.12 -7.84 -24.15
N GLU A 411 -17.26 -7.48 -23.54
CA GLU A 411 -18.31 -8.43 -23.17
C GLU A 411 -19.00 -9.02 -24.41
N GLU A 412 -19.34 -8.18 -25.40
CA GLU A 412 -19.98 -8.63 -26.64
C GLU A 412 -19.07 -9.60 -27.41
N LYS A 413 -17.77 -9.27 -27.51
CA LYS A 413 -16.82 -10.07 -28.31
C LYS A 413 -16.23 -11.23 -27.53
N ARG A 414 -16.14 -11.18 -26.20
CA ARG A 414 -15.62 -12.29 -25.38
C ARG A 414 -16.47 -13.55 -25.56
N LEU A 415 -17.80 -13.42 -25.60
CA LEU A 415 -18.69 -14.59 -25.80
C LEU A 415 -18.45 -15.26 -27.15
N LYS A 416 -18.27 -14.47 -28.21
CA LYS A 416 -17.97 -14.98 -29.55
C LYS A 416 -16.58 -15.65 -29.61
N MET A 417 -15.59 -15.04 -28.98
CA MET A 417 -14.21 -15.54 -28.95
C MET A 417 -14.04 -16.80 -28.08
N GLN A 418 -14.79 -16.92 -26.98
CA GLN A 418 -14.81 -18.13 -26.15
C GLN A 418 -15.48 -19.31 -26.88
N GLN A 419 -16.46 -19.05 -27.76
CA GLN A 419 -17.08 -20.09 -28.59
C GLN A 419 -16.17 -20.53 -29.75
N GLU A 420 -15.49 -19.60 -30.41
CA GLU A 420 -14.60 -19.89 -31.55
C GLU A 420 -13.25 -20.49 -31.11
N ARG A 421 -12.83 -20.23 -29.86
CA ARG A 421 -11.55 -20.68 -29.29
C ARG A 421 -11.72 -21.11 -27.83
N PRO A 422 -12.40 -22.24 -27.56
CA PRO A 422 -12.60 -22.75 -26.20
C PRO A 422 -11.29 -23.13 -25.48
N ASP A 423 -10.21 -23.38 -26.24
CA ASP A 423 -8.91 -23.80 -25.71
C ASP A 423 -7.99 -22.63 -25.30
N VAL A 424 -8.38 -21.38 -25.60
CA VAL A 424 -7.57 -20.19 -25.30
C VAL A 424 -7.91 -19.67 -23.91
N SER A 425 -6.88 -19.35 -23.12
CA SER A 425 -7.09 -18.88 -21.74
C SER A 425 -7.86 -17.55 -21.71
N ASP A 426 -8.71 -17.35 -20.70
CA ASP A 426 -9.43 -16.08 -20.48
C ASP A 426 -8.48 -14.86 -20.45
N SER A 427 -7.25 -15.07 -19.99
CA SER A 427 -6.21 -14.03 -19.95
C SER A 427 -5.77 -13.60 -21.36
N GLU A 428 -5.67 -14.54 -22.30
CA GLU A 428 -5.30 -14.31 -23.70
C GLU A 428 -6.45 -13.68 -24.47
N ILE A 429 -7.67 -14.17 -24.26
CA ILE A 429 -8.89 -13.57 -24.83
C ILE A 429 -8.98 -12.11 -24.40
N THR A 430 -8.71 -11.80 -23.13
CA THR A 430 -8.70 -10.42 -22.62
C THR A 430 -7.64 -9.55 -23.31
N ARG A 431 -6.41 -10.07 -23.49
CA ARG A 431 -5.33 -9.34 -24.20
C ARG A 431 -5.64 -9.14 -25.68
N LEU A 432 -6.32 -10.09 -26.32
CA LEU A 432 -6.71 -10.01 -27.72
C LEU A 432 -7.84 -8.99 -27.91
N LEU A 433 -8.84 -8.98 -27.03
CA LEU A 433 -9.91 -7.99 -27.03
C LEU A 433 -9.39 -6.56 -26.83
N ALA A 434 -8.37 -6.38 -25.98
CA ALA A 434 -7.71 -5.07 -25.81
C ALA A 434 -7.01 -4.58 -27.08
N ARG A 435 -6.34 -5.48 -27.81
CA ARG A 435 -5.75 -5.17 -29.13
C ARG A 435 -6.82 -4.82 -30.16
N MET A 436 -7.85 -5.65 -30.29
CA MET A 436 -8.96 -5.43 -31.21
C MET A 436 -9.70 -4.12 -30.95
N TRP A 437 -9.84 -3.71 -29.68
CA TRP A 437 -10.39 -2.41 -29.34
C TRP A 437 -9.49 -1.26 -29.78
N ASN A 438 -8.19 -1.35 -29.55
CA ASN A 438 -7.25 -0.29 -29.95
C ASN A 438 -7.21 -0.12 -31.47
N GLU A 439 -7.27 -1.22 -32.23
CA GLU A 439 -7.32 -1.27 -33.70
C GLU A 439 -8.69 -0.89 -34.28
N LEU A 440 -9.74 -0.81 -33.46
CA LEU A 440 -11.08 -0.49 -33.92
C LEU A 440 -11.13 0.96 -34.46
N PRO A 441 -11.69 1.21 -35.66
CA PRO A 441 -11.87 2.57 -36.19
C PRO A 441 -12.74 3.44 -35.27
N ASP A 442 -12.47 4.74 -35.23
CA ASP A 442 -13.18 5.66 -34.33
C ASP A 442 -14.70 5.66 -34.55
N LYS A 443 -15.16 5.50 -35.80
CA LYS A 443 -16.59 5.33 -36.13
C LYS A 443 -17.24 4.12 -35.42
N LYS A 444 -16.49 3.01 -35.27
CA LYS A 444 -16.97 1.82 -34.57
C LYS A 444 -16.84 1.96 -33.05
N LYS A 445 -15.80 2.64 -32.56
CA LYS A 445 -15.64 2.98 -31.13
C LYS A 445 -16.75 3.91 -30.65
N GLU A 446 -17.20 4.81 -31.52
CA GLU A 446 -18.26 5.77 -31.22
C GLU A 446 -19.59 5.09 -30.87
N LYS A 447 -19.92 3.96 -31.51
CA LYS A 447 -21.08 3.13 -31.12
C LYS A 447 -21.02 2.73 -29.64
N TYR A 448 -19.87 2.26 -29.17
CA TYR A 448 -19.67 1.81 -27.79
C TYR A 448 -19.56 2.99 -26.82
N LYS A 449 -18.98 4.12 -27.23
CA LYS A 449 -18.98 5.37 -26.44
C LYS A 449 -20.40 5.90 -26.24
N ARG A 450 -21.26 5.86 -27.28
CA ARG A 450 -22.69 6.22 -27.15
C ARG A 450 -23.41 5.27 -26.19
N LEU A 451 -23.14 3.97 -26.28
CA LEU A 451 -23.70 2.98 -25.34
C LEU A 451 -23.26 3.24 -23.88
N GLU A 452 -21.98 3.57 -23.66
CA GLU A 452 -21.45 3.98 -22.35
C GLU A 452 -22.17 5.23 -21.82
N THR A 453 -22.39 6.25 -22.67
CA THR A 453 -23.11 7.46 -22.25
C THR A 453 -24.57 7.17 -21.87
N VAL A 454 -25.25 6.28 -22.60
CA VAL A 454 -26.63 5.88 -22.30
C VAL A 454 -26.69 5.09 -20.99
N LEU A 455 -25.82 4.09 -20.80
CA LEU A 455 -25.76 3.30 -19.57
C LEU A 455 -25.36 4.15 -18.35
N LYS A 456 -24.48 5.14 -18.55
CA LYS A 456 -24.14 6.11 -17.51
C LYS A 456 -25.33 6.98 -17.14
N ALA A 457 -26.05 7.54 -18.12
CA ALA A 457 -27.26 8.33 -17.88
C ALA A 457 -28.36 7.50 -17.19
N GLU A 458 -28.52 6.23 -17.57
CA GLU A 458 -29.45 5.31 -16.91
C GLU A 458 -29.02 4.99 -15.47
N SER A 459 -27.72 4.82 -15.20
CA SER A 459 -27.21 4.62 -13.84
C SER A 459 -27.39 5.85 -12.95
N GLU A 460 -27.20 7.06 -13.48
CA GLU A 460 -27.41 8.31 -12.75
C GLU A 460 -28.90 8.58 -12.51
N LYS A 461 -29.76 8.21 -13.46
CA LYS A 461 -31.22 8.25 -13.30
C LYS A 461 -31.66 7.25 -12.22
N LYS A 462 -31.13 6.03 -12.25
CA LYS A 462 -31.40 5.00 -11.24
C LYS A 462 -30.87 5.38 -9.86
N GLU A 463 -29.71 6.01 -9.76
CA GLU A 463 -29.18 6.54 -8.50
C GLU A 463 -30.07 7.65 -7.94
N LYS A 464 -30.58 8.57 -8.79
CA LYS A 464 -31.55 9.59 -8.39
C LYS A 464 -32.88 8.97 -7.95
N GLU A 465 -33.35 7.96 -8.67
CA GLU A 465 -34.58 7.23 -8.34
C GLU A 465 -34.44 6.42 -7.04
N ASP A 466 -33.32 5.72 -6.84
CA ASP A 466 -33.01 5.00 -5.59
C ASP A 466 -32.84 5.97 -4.41
N ARG A 467 -32.28 7.17 -4.64
CA ARG A 467 -32.22 8.23 -3.62
C ARG A 467 -33.61 8.75 -3.23
N THR A 468 -34.56 8.76 -4.15
CA THR A 468 -35.96 9.11 -3.86
C THR A 468 -36.78 7.95 -3.27
N ARG A 469 -36.27 6.71 -3.35
CA ARG A 469 -36.91 5.52 -2.76
C ARG A 469 -36.54 5.27 -1.31
N LEU A 470 -35.50 5.93 -0.78
CA LEU A 470 -35.11 5.79 0.62
C LEU A 470 -35.90 6.79 1.50
N PRO A 471 -36.40 6.36 2.68
CA PRO A 471 -36.98 7.28 3.65
C PRO A 471 -35.98 8.38 4.04
N ASP A 472 -36.47 9.60 4.28
CA ASP A 472 -35.64 10.71 4.73
C ASP A 472 -34.93 10.38 6.05
N PRO A 473 -33.63 10.66 6.18
CA PRO A 473 -32.89 10.42 7.42
C PRO A 473 -33.53 11.10 8.64
N PRO A 474 -33.43 10.48 9.83
CA PRO A 474 -34.05 11.00 11.04
C PRO A 474 -33.42 12.34 11.44
N LYS A 475 -34.27 13.30 11.80
CA LYS A 475 -33.85 14.66 12.17
C LYS A 475 -33.43 14.73 13.63
N THR A 476 -32.41 15.53 13.92
CA THR A 476 -31.99 15.75 15.32
C THR A 476 -33.00 16.64 16.06
N ALA A 477 -32.93 16.64 17.39
CA ALA A 477 -33.76 17.52 18.22
C ALA A 477 -33.59 19.00 17.84
N GLN A 478 -32.36 19.39 17.50
CA GLN A 478 -32.04 20.73 17.03
C GLN A 478 -32.69 21.02 15.69
N ASP A 479 -32.63 20.10 14.72
CA ASP A 479 -33.22 20.28 13.39
C ASP A 479 -34.74 20.43 13.44
N ILE A 480 -35.40 19.64 14.30
CA ILE A 480 -36.86 19.70 14.46
C ILE A 480 -37.27 21.03 15.10
N TRP A 481 -36.54 21.48 16.12
CA TRP A 481 -36.77 22.80 16.71
C TRP A 481 -36.50 23.91 15.69
N GLN A 482 -35.38 23.85 14.97
CA GLN A 482 -35.03 24.84 13.96
C GLN A 482 -36.11 24.92 12.88
N GLN A 483 -36.63 23.79 12.38
CA GLN A 483 -37.73 23.79 11.42
C GLN A 483 -39.01 24.41 11.96
N SER A 484 -39.27 24.30 13.27
CA SER A 484 -40.45 24.90 13.89
C SER A 484 -40.38 26.44 13.98
N VAL A 485 -39.17 27.00 14.06
CA VAL A 485 -38.97 28.46 14.28
C VAL A 485 -38.32 29.16 13.07
N ILE A 486 -37.94 28.43 12.03
CA ILE A 486 -37.22 28.98 10.86
C ILE A 486 -38.01 30.11 10.16
N GLY A 487 -39.34 30.05 10.14
CA GLY A 487 -40.18 31.11 9.56
C GLY A 487 -40.02 32.43 10.30
N ASP A 488 -40.11 32.40 11.63
CA ASP A 488 -39.99 33.59 12.48
C ASP A 488 -38.59 34.20 12.42
N TYR A 489 -37.56 33.35 12.41
CA TYR A 489 -36.18 33.81 12.31
C TYR A 489 -35.88 34.36 10.90
N LEU A 490 -36.39 33.75 9.83
CA LEU A 490 -36.25 34.32 8.49
C LEU A 490 -36.94 35.68 8.36
N ALA A 491 -38.11 35.86 9.00
CA ALA A 491 -38.78 37.17 9.03
C ALA A 491 -37.96 38.22 9.82
N ARG A 492 -37.41 37.84 10.98
CA ARG A 492 -36.57 38.72 11.82
C ARG A 492 -35.27 39.14 11.13
N PHE A 493 -34.70 38.27 10.30
CA PHE A 493 -33.43 38.52 9.60
C PHE A 493 -33.62 38.89 8.11
N LYS A 494 -34.78 39.40 7.70
CA LYS A 494 -35.05 39.86 6.32
C LYS A 494 -34.68 38.80 5.24
N SER A 495 -35.05 37.55 5.49
CA SER A 495 -34.75 36.39 4.64
C SER A 495 -33.26 36.03 4.49
N ASP A 496 -32.38 36.60 5.31
CA ASP A 496 -30.96 36.20 5.41
C ASP A 496 -30.85 34.85 6.14
N ARG A 497 -30.84 33.78 5.33
CA ARG A 497 -30.84 32.39 5.81
C ARG A 497 -29.61 32.05 6.68
N PRO A 498 -28.37 32.44 6.33
CA PRO A 498 -27.21 32.25 7.20
C PRO A 498 -27.31 32.96 8.56
N LYS A 499 -27.76 34.22 8.59
CA LYS A 499 -27.92 34.95 9.87
C LYS A 499 -29.03 34.38 10.73
N ALA A 500 -30.16 34.00 10.11
CA ALA A 500 -31.25 33.32 10.79
C ALA A 500 -30.79 32.00 11.42
N GLN A 501 -30.06 31.17 10.67
CA GLN A 501 -29.51 29.90 11.18
C GLN A 501 -28.55 30.10 12.36
N LYS A 502 -27.62 31.06 12.25
CA LYS A 502 -26.67 31.37 13.33
C LYS A 502 -27.36 31.84 14.61
N ALA A 503 -28.39 32.68 14.47
CA ALA A 503 -29.19 33.13 15.60
C ALA A 503 -29.98 31.99 16.25
N MET A 504 -30.54 31.08 15.44
CA MET A 504 -31.23 29.89 15.95
C MET A 504 -30.27 28.96 16.70
N GLU A 505 -29.08 28.71 16.16
CA GLU A 505 -28.07 27.88 16.84
C GLU A 505 -27.63 28.46 18.19
N ALA A 506 -27.49 29.78 18.29
CA ALA A 506 -27.22 30.47 19.55
C ALA A 506 -28.36 30.27 20.57
N THR A 507 -29.62 30.46 20.15
CA THR A 507 -30.78 30.24 21.01
C THR A 507 -30.91 28.78 21.45
N TRP A 508 -30.64 27.82 20.56
CA TRP A 508 -30.62 26.40 20.91
C TRP A 508 -29.55 26.08 21.94
N SER A 509 -28.36 26.69 21.83
CA SER A 509 -27.26 26.45 22.76
C SER A 509 -27.59 26.93 24.18
N ILE A 510 -28.30 28.05 24.31
CA ILE A 510 -28.69 28.67 25.59
C ILE A 510 -29.96 28.03 26.19
N MET A 511 -30.79 27.39 25.37
CA MET A 511 -32.04 26.77 25.80
C MET A 511 -31.82 25.70 26.87
N GLU A 512 -32.66 25.73 27.91
CA GLU A 512 -32.52 24.86 29.08
C GLU A 512 -32.86 23.40 28.75
N LYS A 513 -32.32 22.46 29.54
CA LYS A 513 -32.61 21.02 29.36
C LYS A 513 -34.11 20.73 29.36
N LYS A 514 -34.90 21.42 30.19
CA LYS A 514 -36.36 21.24 30.28
C LYS A 514 -37.09 21.59 28.98
N GLU A 515 -36.63 22.60 28.27
CA GLU A 515 -37.19 23.06 27.00
C GLU A 515 -36.75 22.15 25.84
N LYS A 516 -35.52 21.60 25.90
CA LYS A 516 -35.00 20.64 24.93
C LYS A 516 -35.70 19.27 24.97
N ILE A 517 -36.24 18.87 26.13
CA ILE A 517 -36.88 17.55 26.31
C ILE A 517 -38.00 17.32 25.28
N MET A 518 -38.80 18.33 24.97
CA MET A 518 -39.89 18.16 24.00
C MET A 518 -39.38 17.84 22.59
N TRP A 519 -38.29 18.48 22.17
CA TRP A 519 -37.66 18.28 20.87
C TRP A 519 -36.88 16.98 20.79
N ILE A 520 -36.26 16.55 21.91
CA ILE A 520 -35.63 15.24 22.04
C ILE A 520 -36.67 14.12 21.92
N LYS A 521 -37.83 14.26 22.55
CA LYS A 521 -38.95 13.31 22.40
C LYS A 521 -39.43 13.25 20.95
N LYS A 522 -39.56 14.40 20.28
CA LYS A 522 -39.97 14.47 18.87
C LYS A 522 -38.93 13.89 17.91
N ALA A 523 -37.64 14.05 18.19
CA ALA A 523 -36.56 13.40 17.44
C ALA A 523 -36.52 11.89 17.65
N ALA A 524 -36.79 11.41 18.87
CA ALA A 524 -36.94 9.98 19.14
C ALA A 524 -38.16 9.37 18.43
N GLU A 525 -39.23 10.14 18.24
CA GLU A 525 -40.40 9.73 17.46
C GLU A 525 -40.10 9.72 15.95
N ASP A 526 -39.38 10.71 15.44
CA ASP A 526 -38.92 10.75 14.04
C ASP A 526 -37.93 9.61 13.73
N GLN A 527 -37.05 9.27 14.68
CA GLN A 527 -36.21 8.08 14.63
C GLN A 527 -37.04 6.80 14.52
N LYS A 528 -38.12 6.66 15.31
CA LYS A 528 -39.04 5.52 15.20
C LYS A 528 -39.82 5.51 13.89
N ARG A 529 -40.19 6.68 13.36
CA ARG A 529 -40.79 6.81 12.02
C ARG A 529 -39.83 6.33 10.94
N TYR A 530 -38.57 6.77 10.96
CA TYR A 530 -37.54 6.30 10.04
C TYR A 530 -37.30 4.79 10.14
N GLU A 531 -37.22 4.24 11.35
CA GLU A 531 -37.08 2.80 11.57
C GLU A 531 -38.32 2.01 11.10
N ARG A 532 -39.52 2.56 11.27
CA ARG A 532 -40.78 1.98 10.77
C ARG A 532 -40.82 1.98 9.25
N ASP A 533 -40.55 3.12 8.62
CA ASP A 533 -40.52 3.27 7.16
C ASP A 533 -39.44 2.36 6.56
N LEU A 534 -38.26 2.25 7.19
CA LEU A 534 -37.22 1.30 6.80
C LEU A 534 -37.65 -0.16 6.98
N CYS A 535 -38.40 -0.49 8.04
CA CYS A 535 -38.91 -1.84 8.28
C CYS A 535 -39.98 -2.23 7.26
N GLU A 536 -40.85 -1.28 6.89
CA GLU A 536 -41.90 -1.43 5.90
C GLU A 536 -41.30 -1.60 4.48
N MET A 537 -40.29 -0.80 4.15
CA MET A 537 -39.48 -0.93 2.93
C MET A 537 -38.60 -2.20 2.90
N ARG A 538 -38.40 -2.85 4.05
CA ARG A 538 -37.64 -4.12 4.20
C ARG A 538 -38.52 -5.37 4.11
N SER A 539 -39.84 -5.24 3.89
CA SER A 539 -40.74 -6.35 3.58
C SER A 539 -40.67 -6.74 2.08
N PRO A 540 -40.96 -8.00 1.69
CA PRO A 540 -40.09 -8.80 0.83
C PRO A 540 -40.25 -8.53 -0.67
N ALA A 541 -39.75 -7.40 -1.13
CA ALA A 541 -39.36 -7.22 -2.53
C ALA A 541 -37.86 -6.94 -2.58
N ALA A 542 -37.13 -7.76 -3.34
CA ALA A 542 -35.70 -7.63 -3.62
C ALA A 542 -34.72 -8.03 -2.49
N THR A 543 -34.62 -9.34 -2.22
CA THR A 543 -33.29 -9.95 -1.99
C THR A 543 -33.30 -11.46 -2.31
N ILE A 544 -33.15 -11.80 -3.59
CA ILE A 544 -32.75 -13.16 -4.00
C ILE A 544 -31.23 -13.26 -3.76
N GLY A 545 -30.87 -13.52 -2.51
CA GLY A 545 -29.56 -14.03 -2.14
C GLY A 545 -29.57 -15.54 -2.28
N ALA A 546 -28.68 -16.08 -3.12
CA ALA A 546 -28.45 -17.52 -3.28
C ALA A 546 -28.35 -18.20 -1.90
N GLY A 547 -29.38 -18.94 -1.52
CA GLY A 547 -29.43 -19.73 -0.28
C GLY A 547 -30.71 -19.58 0.56
N LYS A 548 -31.56 -18.58 0.35
CA LYS A 548 -32.87 -18.53 1.03
C LYS A 548 -33.95 -19.25 0.23
N LYS A 549 -34.64 -20.18 0.90
CA LYS A 549 -35.76 -20.95 0.35
C LYS A 549 -36.83 -19.99 -0.18
N MET A 550 -37.21 -20.12 -1.46
CA MET A 550 -38.42 -19.53 -2.03
C MET A 550 -39.60 -19.93 -1.13
N LYS A 551 -40.33 -18.94 -0.61
CA LYS A 551 -41.50 -19.16 0.24
C LYS A 551 -42.73 -19.05 -0.67
N PHE A 552 -43.49 -20.12 -0.78
CA PHE A 552 -44.77 -20.08 -1.47
C PHE A 552 -45.85 -19.71 -0.45
N GLU A 553 -46.75 -18.82 -0.85
CA GLU A 553 -47.83 -18.35 0.02
C GLU A 553 -48.84 -19.47 0.28
N GLY A 554 -49.21 -19.68 1.54
CA GLY A 554 -50.07 -20.79 1.96
C GLY A 554 -49.41 -22.18 2.02
N GLU A 555 -48.12 -22.34 1.70
CA GLU A 555 -47.42 -23.64 1.78
C GLU A 555 -47.50 -24.22 3.20
N PRO A 556 -48.03 -25.44 3.39
CA PRO A 556 -48.06 -26.07 4.71
C PRO A 556 -46.65 -26.14 5.33
N LYS A 557 -46.54 -25.98 6.65
CA LYS A 557 -45.25 -26.07 7.35
C LYS A 557 -44.80 -27.52 7.47
N LYS A 558 -43.52 -27.79 7.21
CA LYS A 558 -42.95 -29.14 7.36
C LYS A 558 -43.01 -29.59 8.82
N PRO A 559 -43.57 -30.78 9.11
CA PRO A 559 -43.60 -31.35 10.45
C PRO A 559 -42.22 -31.90 10.83
N PRO A 560 -42.01 -32.27 12.11
CA PRO A 560 -40.82 -32.98 12.55
C PRO A 560 -40.51 -34.20 11.67
N SER A 561 -39.27 -34.30 11.18
CA SER A 561 -38.84 -35.35 10.25
C SER A 561 -38.53 -36.69 10.94
N ASN A 562 -38.40 -36.70 12.27
CA ASN A 562 -38.15 -37.90 13.06
C ASN A 562 -38.66 -37.72 14.50
N GLY A 563 -38.68 -38.81 15.27
CA GLY A 563 -39.11 -38.79 16.67
C GLY A 563 -38.28 -37.86 17.56
N TYR A 564 -36.97 -37.75 17.32
CA TYR A 564 -36.10 -36.83 18.06
C TYR A 564 -36.48 -35.36 17.87
N GLN A 565 -36.84 -34.94 16.65
CA GLN A 565 -37.30 -33.58 16.38
C GLN A 565 -38.66 -33.29 17.02
N LYS A 566 -39.55 -34.29 17.11
CA LYS A 566 -40.82 -34.11 17.81
C LYS A 566 -40.61 -33.97 19.31
N PHE A 567 -39.72 -34.78 19.87
CA PHE A 567 -39.30 -34.70 21.27
C PHE A 567 -38.63 -33.36 21.58
N SER A 568 -37.69 -32.90 20.75
CA SER A 568 -37.02 -31.62 20.97
C SER A 568 -37.97 -30.43 20.84
N GLN A 569 -38.92 -30.48 19.91
CA GLN A 569 -39.98 -29.48 19.79
C GLN A 569 -40.83 -29.40 21.07
N GLU A 570 -41.16 -30.54 21.67
CA GLU A 570 -41.95 -30.61 22.90
C GLU A 570 -41.17 -30.06 24.10
N MET A 571 -39.93 -30.50 24.28
CA MET A 571 -39.06 -29.99 25.34
C MET A 571 -38.78 -28.49 25.25
N LEU A 572 -38.74 -27.93 24.03
CA LEU A 572 -38.63 -26.47 23.83
C LEU A 572 -39.95 -25.72 24.06
N SER A 573 -41.10 -26.38 23.91
CA SER A 573 -42.43 -25.77 24.05
C SER A 573 -42.95 -25.81 25.47
N ASN A 574 -42.54 -26.81 26.26
CA ASN A 574 -42.97 -27.01 27.65
C ASN A 574 -42.38 -25.98 28.63
N GLY A 575 -41.47 -25.12 28.17
CA GLY A 575 -40.97 -23.95 28.90
C GLY A 575 -39.96 -24.23 30.03
N GLU A 576 -39.77 -25.50 30.40
CA GLU A 576 -38.87 -25.96 31.47
C GLU A 576 -37.41 -25.53 31.27
N LEU A 577 -36.97 -25.41 30.01
CA LEU A 577 -35.60 -25.05 29.63
C LEU A 577 -35.42 -23.55 29.27
N ASN A 578 -36.44 -22.71 29.50
CA ASN A 578 -36.40 -21.30 29.05
C ASN A 578 -35.37 -20.43 29.78
N HIS A 579 -34.92 -20.85 30.97
CA HIS A 579 -33.90 -20.15 31.75
C HIS A 579 -32.49 -20.31 31.19
N LEU A 580 -32.27 -21.29 30.31
CA LEU A 580 -30.96 -21.56 29.70
C LEU A 580 -30.82 -20.93 28.30
N PRO A 581 -29.60 -20.52 27.89
CA PRO A 581 -29.34 -20.07 26.52
C PRO A 581 -29.59 -21.18 25.50
N MET A 582 -30.03 -20.84 24.28
CA MET A 582 -30.49 -21.81 23.26
C MET A 582 -29.48 -22.93 22.97
N LYS A 583 -28.18 -22.63 23.04
CA LYS A 583 -27.11 -23.63 22.85
C LYS A 583 -27.11 -24.70 23.94
N GLU A 584 -27.34 -24.32 25.19
CA GLU A 584 -27.40 -25.24 26.34
C GLU A 584 -28.71 -26.02 26.38
N ARG A 585 -29.83 -25.39 25.98
CA ARG A 585 -31.11 -26.11 25.80
C ARG A 585 -30.97 -27.27 24.82
N MET A 586 -30.30 -27.05 23.68
CA MET A 586 -30.12 -28.09 22.67
C MET A 586 -29.22 -29.24 23.18
N THR A 587 -28.21 -28.93 23.99
CA THR A 587 -27.38 -29.94 24.66
C THR A 587 -28.19 -30.77 25.66
N GLU A 588 -29.00 -30.14 26.50
CA GLU A 588 -29.82 -30.83 27.51
C GLU A 588 -30.92 -31.69 26.88
N ILE A 589 -31.54 -31.22 25.80
CA ILE A 589 -32.52 -31.99 25.02
C ILE A 589 -31.85 -33.21 24.37
N GLY A 590 -30.62 -33.08 23.87
CA GLY A 590 -29.84 -34.20 23.37
C GLY A 590 -29.58 -35.25 24.45
N ALA A 591 -29.16 -34.83 25.64
CA ALA A 591 -28.93 -35.72 26.78
C ALA A 591 -30.22 -36.41 27.27
N SER A 592 -31.32 -35.65 27.35
CA SER A 592 -32.64 -36.17 27.73
C SER A 592 -33.17 -37.21 26.74
N TRP A 593 -32.98 -36.99 25.44
CA TRP A 593 -33.34 -37.98 24.42
C TRP A 593 -32.55 -39.28 24.58
N GLN A 594 -31.26 -39.21 24.93
CA GLN A 594 -30.48 -40.43 25.18
C GLN A 594 -31.02 -41.22 26.37
N ARG A 595 -31.45 -40.53 27.44
CA ARG A 595 -32.07 -41.12 28.64
C ARG A 595 -33.50 -41.65 28.44
N CYS A 596 -34.22 -41.24 27.39
CA CYS A 596 -35.57 -41.73 27.12
C CYS A 596 -35.61 -43.24 26.85
N THR A 597 -36.67 -43.90 27.34
CA THR A 597 -36.87 -45.34 27.16
C THR A 597 -37.14 -45.69 25.68
N PRO A 598 -36.87 -46.93 25.24
CA PRO A 598 -37.20 -47.36 23.89
C PRO A 598 -38.69 -47.24 23.55
N LYS A 599 -39.59 -47.44 24.53
CA LYS A 599 -41.04 -47.29 24.36
C LYS A 599 -41.43 -45.83 24.09
N ASP A 600 -40.84 -44.89 24.81
CA ASP A 600 -41.10 -43.46 24.61
C ASP A 600 -40.56 -42.98 23.26
N LYS A 601 -39.35 -43.44 22.89
CA LYS A 601 -38.75 -43.16 21.57
C LYS A 601 -39.65 -43.66 20.43
N ASP A 602 -40.26 -44.84 20.58
CA ASP A 602 -41.22 -45.39 19.60
C ASP A 602 -42.53 -44.58 19.56
N CYS A 603 -43.03 -44.10 20.71
CA CYS A 603 -44.17 -43.20 20.77
C CYS A 603 -43.93 -41.89 19.99
N TYR A 604 -42.80 -41.23 20.23
CA TYR A 604 -42.42 -40.01 19.50
C TYR A 604 -42.19 -40.26 18.00
N LYS A 605 -41.66 -41.44 17.64
CA LYS A 605 -41.52 -41.86 16.24
C LYS A 605 -42.89 -41.96 15.56
N LYS A 606 -43.86 -42.65 16.16
CA LYS A 606 -45.24 -42.77 15.63
C LYS A 606 -45.92 -41.41 15.50
N ILE A 607 -45.73 -40.52 16.46
CA ILE A 607 -46.28 -39.15 16.40
C ILE A 607 -45.66 -38.35 15.26
N ALA A 608 -44.33 -38.46 15.04
CA ALA A 608 -43.66 -37.78 13.93
C ALA A 608 -44.10 -38.33 12.57
N GLU A 609 -44.25 -39.65 12.43
CA GLU A 609 -44.74 -40.31 11.21
C GLU A 609 -46.18 -39.89 10.88
N GLU A 610 -47.08 -39.87 11.86
CA GLU A 610 -48.46 -39.42 11.66
C GLU A 610 -48.52 -37.94 11.25
N LYS A 611 -47.70 -37.08 11.85
CA LYS A 611 -47.61 -35.66 11.44
C LYS A 611 -47.05 -35.51 10.03
N GLN A 612 -46.13 -36.35 9.60
CA GLN A 612 -45.65 -36.39 8.20
C GLN A 612 -46.73 -36.84 7.22
N ARG A 613 -47.55 -37.83 7.61
CA ARG A 613 -48.69 -38.28 6.82
C ARG A 613 -49.72 -37.15 6.65
N GLN A 614 -50.07 -36.46 7.73
CA GLN A 614 -50.95 -35.29 7.70
C GLN A 614 -50.39 -34.17 6.81
N TYR A 615 -49.09 -33.89 6.91
CA TYR A 615 -48.45 -32.91 6.05
C TYR A 615 -48.48 -33.27 4.58
N LYS A 616 -48.29 -34.55 4.22
CA LYS A 616 -48.37 -35.01 2.84
C LYS A 616 -49.74 -34.72 2.24
N VAL A 617 -50.81 -35.03 2.97
CA VAL A 617 -52.19 -34.75 2.55
C VAL A 617 -52.42 -33.23 2.39
N LEU A 618 -52.01 -32.42 3.38
CA LEU A 618 -52.15 -30.96 3.31
C LEU A 618 -51.35 -30.36 2.15
N LEU A 619 -50.17 -30.89 1.88
CA LEU A 619 -49.34 -30.46 0.75
C LEU A 619 -49.98 -30.82 -0.58
N GLU A 620 -50.55 -32.01 -0.71
CA GLU A 620 -51.29 -32.44 -1.91
C GLU A 620 -52.53 -31.56 -2.15
N GLN A 621 -53.29 -31.26 -1.10
CA GLN A 621 -54.44 -30.34 -1.18
C GLN A 621 -54.03 -28.93 -1.59
N TRP A 622 -52.95 -28.40 -1.01
CA TRP A 622 -52.42 -27.10 -1.38
C TRP A 622 -51.91 -27.07 -2.83
N LEU A 623 -51.22 -28.12 -3.27
CA LEU A 623 -50.80 -28.24 -4.68
C LEU A 623 -52.00 -28.32 -5.63
N ALA A 624 -53.10 -28.95 -5.20
CA ALA A 624 -54.34 -29.00 -5.95
C ALA A 624 -55.03 -27.63 -6.04
N SER A 625 -54.95 -26.79 -5.00
CA SER A 625 -55.53 -25.43 -5.01
C SER A 625 -54.74 -24.40 -5.82
N LEU A 626 -53.47 -24.67 -6.15
CA LEU A 626 -52.65 -23.79 -6.99
C LEU A 626 -53.01 -23.88 -8.48
N SER A 627 -52.83 -22.77 -9.21
CA SER A 627 -52.97 -22.75 -10.66
C SER A 627 -51.95 -23.66 -11.35
N SER A 628 -52.24 -24.12 -12.58
CA SER A 628 -51.31 -24.96 -13.36
C SER A 628 -49.94 -24.30 -13.56
N LYS A 629 -49.89 -22.97 -13.66
CA LYS A 629 -48.63 -22.21 -13.79
C LYS A 629 -47.83 -22.26 -12.48
N GLU A 630 -48.46 -21.99 -11.34
CA GLU A 630 -47.81 -22.00 -10.02
C GLU A 630 -47.36 -23.41 -9.61
N ARG A 631 -48.17 -24.42 -9.92
CA ARG A 631 -47.84 -25.84 -9.68
C ARG A 631 -46.59 -26.27 -10.45
N ASN A 632 -46.44 -25.81 -11.70
CA ASN A 632 -45.25 -26.09 -12.51
C ASN A 632 -44.01 -25.37 -11.95
N THR A 633 -44.14 -24.10 -11.55
CA THR A 633 -43.06 -23.34 -10.90
C THR A 633 -42.59 -24.01 -9.60
N TYR A 634 -43.53 -24.53 -8.79
CA TYR A 634 -43.20 -25.26 -7.55
C TYR A 634 -42.47 -26.58 -7.80
N LYS A 635 -42.88 -27.35 -8.83
CA LYS A 635 -42.22 -28.60 -9.24
C LYS A 635 -40.81 -28.33 -9.76
N GLU A 636 -40.63 -27.28 -10.56
CA GLU A 636 -39.34 -26.90 -11.13
C GLU A 636 -38.36 -26.44 -10.03
N TYR A 637 -38.82 -25.58 -9.12
CA TYR A 637 -38.03 -25.13 -7.97
C TYR A 637 -37.57 -26.29 -7.07
N ASN A 638 -38.44 -27.26 -6.76
CA ASN A 638 -38.07 -28.43 -5.97
C ASN A 638 -37.13 -29.38 -6.73
N SER A 639 -37.23 -29.46 -8.05
CA SER A 639 -36.34 -30.27 -8.91
C SER A 639 -34.94 -29.66 -9.01
N GLN A 640 -34.83 -28.34 -9.14
CA GLN A 640 -33.56 -27.60 -9.10
C GLN A 640 -32.86 -27.79 -7.76
N LYS A 641 -33.60 -27.81 -6.64
CA LYS A 641 -33.04 -28.05 -5.32
C LYS A 641 -32.37 -29.43 -5.18
N ARG A 642 -32.95 -30.48 -5.80
CA ARG A 642 -32.34 -31.83 -5.83
C ARG A 642 -31.07 -31.88 -6.68
N ARG A 643 -31.02 -31.11 -7.79
CA ARG A 643 -29.81 -30.98 -8.63
C ARG A 643 -28.67 -30.25 -7.91
N THR A 644 -28.96 -29.23 -7.12
CA THR A 644 -27.94 -28.45 -6.40
C THR A 644 -27.26 -29.19 -5.23
N THR A 645 -27.79 -30.33 -4.80
CA THR A 645 -27.21 -31.15 -3.71
C THR A 645 -26.34 -32.32 -4.17
N ALA A 646 -26.24 -32.58 -5.48
CA ALA A 646 -25.32 -33.59 -6.01
C ALA A 646 -23.96 -32.95 -6.29
N LYS A 647 -22.95 -33.30 -5.47
CA LYS A 647 -21.56 -32.89 -5.65
C LYS A 647 -20.83 -33.98 -6.46
N PRO A 648 -20.08 -33.66 -7.54
CA PRO A 648 -19.31 -34.66 -8.27
C PRO A 648 -17.98 -34.92 -7.55
N GLY A 649 -17.62 -36.20 -7.36
CA GLY A 649 -16.27 -36.65 -7.00
C GLY A 649 -16.12 -37.32 -5.62
N GLY A 650 -16.06 -38.66 -5.62
CA GLY A 650 -15.60 -39.51 -4.50
C GLY A 650 -16.06 -40.98 -4.66
N PRO A 651 -15.24 -42.01 -4.33
CA PRO A 651 -15.29 -43.33 -4.97
C PRO A 651 -16.45 -44.22 -4.53
N LEU A 652 -16.97 -45.05 -5.45
CA LEU A 652 -17.98 -46.07 -5.20
C LEU A 652 -17.43 -47.19 -4.29
N ALA A 653 -18.04 -47.36 -3.12
CA ALA A 653 -17.95 -48.57 -2.31
C ALA A 653 -19.23 -49.40 -2.48
N LYS A 654 -19.04 -50.62 -2.98
CA LYS A 654 -19.92 -51.80 -3.08
C LYS A 654 -21.33 -51.68 -2.50
N ALA A 655 -22.33 -51.74 -3.38
CA ALA A 655 -23.65 -52.25 -3.04
C ALA A 655 -23.91 -53.52 -3.87
N LYS A 656 -23.93 -54.64 -3.14
CA LYS A 656 -24.39 -55.96 -3.56
C LYS A 656 -25.87 -55.87 -3.94
N LYS A 657 -26.24 -56.24 -5.17
CA LYS A 657 -27.59 -56.68 -5.51
C LYS A 657 -27.53 -57.88 -6.45
N SER A 658 -28.26 -58.89 -6.03
CA SER A 658 -28.54 -60.19 -6.64
C SER A 658 -29.38 -60.07 -7.91
N ASP A 659 -29.07 -60.96 -8.86
CA ASP A 659 -29.87 -61.60 -9.90
C ASP A 659 -31.15 -60.93 -10.40
N THR A 660 -31.21 -60.67 -11.71
CA THR A 660 -32.05 -61.44 -12.65
C THR A 660 -31.53 -61.19 -14.08
N GLU A 661 -31.54 -62.27 -14.85
CA GLU A 661 -30.97 -62.56 -16.17
C GLU A 661 -31.49 -61.68 -17.33
N GLU A 662 -30.67 -61.49 -18.37
CA GLU A 662 -30.87 -62.07 -19.72
C GLU A 662 -29.83 -61.49 -20.70
N GLU A 663 -29.06 -62.40 -21.33
CA GLU A 663 -28.61 -62.51 -22.75
C GLU A 663 -28.18 -61.21 -23.49
N GLU A 664 -27.12 -61.13 -24.31
CA GLU A 664 -26.40 -62.10 -25.13
C GLU A 664 -25.20 -61.35 -25.77
N ASP A 665 -24.14 -62.09 -26.11
CA ASP A 665 -23.25 -61.93 -27.28
C ASP A 665 -22.48 -60.61 -27.52
N ASP A 666 -21.18 -60.64 -27.21
CA ASP A 666 -20.16 -61.31 -28.04
C ASP A 666 -18.85 -60.54 -28.26
N GLU A 667 -17.79 -61.35 -28.21
CA GLU A 667 -16.50 -61.25 -28.92
C GLU A 667 -15.54 -60.11 -28.52
N GLU A 668 -14.49 -60.45 -27.75
CA GLU A 668 -13.16 -60.93 -28.22
C GLU A 668 -12.24 -59.73 -28.55
N ASP A 669 -10.95 -59.69 -28.21
CA ASP A 669 -10.01 -60.67 -27.67
C ASP A 669 -8.76 -59.90 -27.18
N VAL A 670 -7.98 -60.61 -26.37
CA VAL A 670 -6.54 -60.53 -26.12
C VAL A 670 -5.92 -59.24 -25.54
N ARG A 671 -5.47 -59.29 -24.27
CA ARG A 671 -4.16 -59.86 -23.78
C ARG A 671 -2.98 -58.95 -24.14
N GLU A 672 -1.95 -58.75 -23.35
CA GLU A 672 -1.42 -59.35 -22.12
C GLU A 672 -0.50 -58.30 -21.45
N LYS A 673 -0.27 -58.46 -20.13
CA LYS A 673 1.00 -58.39 -19.35
C LYS A 673 2.02 -57.26 -19.64
N ALA A 674 2.83 -56.78 -18.70
CA ALA A 674 3.26 -57.15 -17.36
C ALA A 674 3.93 -55.87 -16.77
N SER A 675 3.90 -55.60 -15.47
CA SER A 675 4.96 -55.93 -14.50
C SER A 675 6.36 -55.52 -15.00
N THR A 676 7.21 -54.73 -14.34
CA THR A 676 7.59 -54.69 -12.92
C THR A 676 8.41 -53.42 -12.61
N SER A 677 8.47 -53.11 -11.31
CA SER A 677 9.52 -52.38 -10.57
C SER A 677 10.96 -52.48 -11.12
N SER A 678 11.79 -51.45 -10.93
CA SER A 678 12.69 -51.26 -9.76
C SER A 678 13.76 -50.18 -10.00
N SER A 679 14.30 -49.71 -8.88
CA SER A 679 15.31 -48.71 -8.56
C SER A 679 16.71 -48.76 -9.21
N SER A 680 17.50 -47.71 -8.89
CA SER A 680 18.97 -47.61 -8.80
C SER A 680 19.64 -47.02 -10.06
N SER A 681 20.74 -46.25 -10.09
CA SER A 681 21.65 -45.49 -9.19
C SER A 681 22.76 -44.93 -10.12
N SER A 682 23.58 -43.97 -9.65
CA SER A 682 24.94 -43.57 -10.13
C SER A 682 25.08 -42.98 -11.55
N GLU A 683 26.01 -42.08 -11.91
CA GLU A 683 27.15 -41.36 -11.29
C GLU A 683 27.57 -40.25 -12.28
N ASP A 684 28.15 -39.16 -11.74
CA ASP A 684 29.26 -38.29 -12.19
C ASP A 684 29.43 -37.80 -13.66
N ASP A 685 29.69 -36.49 -13.82
CA ASP A 685 30.97 -36.01 -14.38
C ASP A 685 31.21 -34.52 -14.03
N ASP A 686 32.47 -34.21 -13.72
CA ASP A 686 33.05 -32.91 -13.35
C ASP A 686 33.31 -32.03 -14.59
N GLU A 687 33.40 -30.71 -14.42
CA GLU A 687 34.44 -29.91 -15.08
C GLU A 687 34.62 -28.53 -14.41
N ASP A 688 35.90 -28.27 -14.11
CA ASP A 688 36.55 -27.18 -13.40
C ASP A 688 36.91 -26.06 -14.41
N ASP A 689 36.81 -24.77 -14.06
CA ASP A 689 37.73 -23.77 -14.63
C ASP A 689 37.86 -22.51 -13.75
N GLU A 690 39.11 -22.11 -13.57
CA GLU A 690 39.62 -21.12 -12.63
C GLU A 690 39.65 -19.69 -13.21
N LYS A 691 39.40 -18.72 -12.31
CA LYS A 691 40.02 -17.39 -12.12
C LYS A 691 40.18 -16.41 -13.29
N GLU A 692 39.78 -15.16 -13.04
CA GLU A 692 40.74 -14.05 -12.99
C GLU A 692 40.26 -12.96 -12.02
N ALA A 693 41.22 -12.40 -11.28
CA ALA A 693 41.05 -11.32 -10.32
C ALA A 693 41.39 -9.99 -11.00
N ASP A 694 40.57 -8.96 -10.81
CA ASP A 694 40.89 -7.61 -11.29
C ASP A 694 40.46 -6.55 -10.26
N ASP A 695 41.23 -5.47 -10.27
CA ASP A 695 41.67 -4.59 -9.19
C ASP A 695 40.61 -3.90 -8.30
N ASP A 696 40.98 -3.78 -7.01
CA ASP A 696 40.42 -2.90 -5.99
C ASP A 696 40.82 -1.43 -6.26
N ASP A 697 39.87 -0.60 -6.71
CA ASP A 697 39.98 0.86 -6.72
C ASP A 697 39.22 1.45 -5.51
N GLU A 698 39.98 1.97 -4.54
CA GLU A 698 39.47 2.66 -3.34
C GLU A 698 38.84 4.02 -3.72
N ASP A 699 37.53 4.03 -3.94
CA ASP A 699 36.70 5.24 -4.06
C ASP A 699 36.56 5.94 -2.68
N GLU A 700 37.19 7.10 -2.50
CA GLU A 700 36.88 8.04 -1.41
C GLU A 700 35.45 8.60 -1.58
N GLU A 701 34.52 8.07 -0.79
CA GLU A 701 33.11 8.48 -0.77
C GLU A 701 32.93 9.97 -0.40
N ASP A 702 32.42 10.76 -1.34
CA ASP A 702 31.74 12.06 -1.11
C ASP A 702 30.44 11.74 -0.33
N ASP A 703 30.54 11.73 0.99
CA ASP A 703 29.45 11.37 1.92
C ASP A 703 28.47 12.55 2.11
N ASP A 704 27.53 12.68 1.16
CA ASP A 704 26.35 13.54 1.28
C ASP A 704 25.11 12.75 0.79
N ASP A 705 24.83 11.63 1.47
CA ASP A 705 23.66 10.79 1.24
C ASP A 705 22.50 11.20 2.18
N ASP A 706 21.55 11.97 1.66
CA ASP A 706 20.20 12.15 2.23
C ASP A 706 19.40 10.85 2.01
N LYS A 707 19.79 9.77 2.70
CA LYS A 707 19.00 8.55 2.83
C LYS A 707 18.55 8.36 4.27
N ALA A 708 17.26 8.58 4.48
CA ALA A 708 16.57 8.10 5.67
C ALA A 708 16.41 6.57 5.55
N GLU A 709 17.29 5.82 6.21
CA GLU A 709 17.06 4.41 6.53
C GLU A 709 16.40 4.31 7.92
N ASP A 710 15.12 3.95 7.94
CA ASP A 710 14.46 3.39 9.11
C ASP A 710 15.10 2.01 9.40
N LYS A 711 16.04 1.96 10.35
CA LYS A 711 16.48 0.70 10.96
C LYS A 711 15.86 0.57 12.34
N GLU A 712 14.93 -0.37 12.46
CA GLU A 712 14.46 -0.92 13.73
C GLU A 712 15.67 -1.51 14.48
N ASN A 713 16.02 -0.92 15.63
CA ASN A 713 17.10 -1.40 16.48
C ASN A 713 16.69 -2.70 17.20
N LYS A 714 17.37 -3.78 16.82
CA LYS A 714 17.54 -5.01 17.60
C LYS A 714 18.74 -4.78 18.52
N SER A 715 18.51 -4.72 19.83
CA SER A 715 19.55 -4.63 20.85
C SER A 715 20.09 -6.03 21.15
N GLU A 716 21.39 -6.22 20.93
CA GLU A 716 22.18 -7.36 21.39
C GLU A 716 22.98 -6.86 22.60
N ASP A 717 22.58 -7.27 23.80
CA ASP A 717 23.33 -7.01 25.03
C ASP A 717 24.10 -8.28 25.40
N SER A 718 25.42 -8.18 25.35
CA SER A 718 26.33 -9.15 25.97
C SER A 718 26.73 -8.59 27.32
N SER A 719 26.22 -9.22 28.38
CA SER A 719 26.73 -9.06 29.74
C SER A 719 27.14 -10.44 30.26
N SER A 720 28.44 -10.60 30.46
CA SER A 720 29.09 -11.75 31.06
C SER A 720 28.94 -11.71 32.58
N ASP A 721 28.32 -12.75 33.13
CA ASP A 721 28.27 -13.07 34.56
C ASP A 721 29.66 -13.47 35.10
N SER A 722 29.98 -12.98 36.29
CA SER A 722 30.85 -13.69 37.24
C SER A 722 30.43 -13.31 38.66
N ASN A 723 29.98 -14.34 39.36
CA ASN A 723 29.37 -14.33 40.68
C ASN A 723 30.36 -14.95 41.68
N SER A 724 30.61 -14.32 42.83
CA SER A 724 30.84 -15.06 44.09
C SER A 724 30.87 -14.16 45.34
N GLN A 725 29.82 -14.38 46.13
CA GLN A 725 29.79 -14.64 47.59
C GLN A 725 30.24 -13.57 48.60
N ALA A 726 29.26 -13.26 49.44
CA ALA A 726 29.34 -12.63 50.75
C ALA A 726 29.98 -13.54 51.81
N SER A 727 30.66 -12.94 52.77
CA SER A 727 30.68 -13.33 54.19
C SER A 727 30.93 -12.08 55.04
N SER A 728 29.97 -11.77 55.92
CA SER A 728 30.13 -10.88 57.05
C SER A 728 30.73 -11.66 58.21
N ASP A 729 31.72 -11.09 58.90
CA ASP A 729 31.98 -11.39 60.30
C ASP A 729 32.07 -10.06 61.06
N SER A 730 31.36 -10.03 62.17
CA SER A 730 31.27 -8.95 63.14
C SER A 730 31.54 -9.59 64.49
N ASP A 731 32.61 -9.17 65.17
CA ASP A 731 32.73 -9.31 66.63
C ASP A 731 33.72 -8.26 67.16
N SER A 732 33.18 -7.27 67.88
CA SER A 732 33.60 -6.89 69.23
C SER A 732 32.77 -5.69 69.73
N ASP A 733 32.01 -5.99 70.80
CA ASP A 733 31.34 -5.16 71.82
C ASP A 733 30.15 -4.24 71.43
#